data_AF-A0A510IJF7-F1
#
_entry.id   AF-A0A510IJF7-F1
#
_cell.length_a   1.000
_cell.length_b   1.000
_cell.length_c   1.000
_cell.angle_alpha   90.00
_cell.angle_beta   90.00
_cell.angle_gamma   90.00
#
_symmetry.space_group_name_H-M   'P 1'
#
loop_
_entity.id
_entity.type
_entity.pdbx_description
1 polymer ?
#
loop_
_entity_poly.entity_id
_entity_poly.type
_entity_poly.pdbx_seq_one_letter_code
_entity_poly.pdbx_strand_id
1 'polypeptide(L)'
;MKPVGSSWFKVDFHCHSPGSDDYPKPLSSVDATNGCTPREWLLAQMSNEIDCVVLSDHNTGIWIDKVIDELAELRKSHHESYLNGFREITIIPAVELTAAGNCHVLGLFDENTKSEHISHVVGACGLDSTHDKGNHQTILRSGVPQVISEIKRAGGIAILAHIDKPKGIFSNTNQDEVRAAFKAQPDAVELIGNESDLNGFQKGLVNDLAMVKGTDSHCREDMGRSYTWVKMVSPSFSGIKVALADPEHCIIRDAEPPRSPANKLTKLTLKTRMCLDNNDAPISVELSPWYTAIVGSRGSGKSTIIEAIRLASRRDTRINEPKLPIEIEQRLNDFRNVKEGAVTEDSRIVLDYSKDGHPYKLHWSPCSTKLERFEPETGNWLDDETFDINRFPVSIYSQKMLFDIATKPNAFLKVIDDSETVNVSNWKKEQDRLSLEYKALSLKVRELDKQLDEIPRIRGALTDVDNKLLKLKSCGLSEAQEQQSKFQGLLSKADNPIKTMQNNLSDISEVVSNRERVVLSEEAGELLEWQKAVCKVQDELFDGIGEHLAQAKKSIEALKKQPFYSELEEKVADLTHEMSKVLEELNDAEISPDELSELLSKKEELNTELLQEESLKDQRLEVDNKRQAIFKKLTDHRLELSNKRTEFIKALGLTDLDIKILPLACDSEELISGYQRASGIDKFNMHILDIERDSTLLFELNNIDRFNPNNTSKRLEVLKQVKQYHRDVKDDKPNSSYCVHGSLTKKIEQLSEEQLDILECWFPEDGIEIRFQDEIGNKRPLDKASPGQKSASMLNFLLSYGTDPLILDQPEDDLDCAMLASTVIPGISQNKRRRQLVIVTHSAPLVVNGDAEQIVGMKQVKMRLVPNIAGGIQDQAVKDFVCDQMEGGKTAFRSRFKRIIG
;
A
#
# COMPACT_ATOMS: atom_id res chain seq x y z
N MET A 1 17.05 -10.24 -17.46
CA MET A 1 18.13 -9.23 -17.34
C MET A 1 18.75 -9.38 -15.95
N LYS A 2 20.08 -9.41 -15.84
CA LYS A 2 20.77 -9.38 -14.54
C LYS A 2 20.52 -8.01 -13.87
N PRO A 3 20.29 -7.94 -12.55
CA PRO A 3 20.16 -6.67 -11.85
C PRO A 3 21.44 -5.83 -11.99
N VAL A 4 21.30 -4.51 -11.97
CA VAL A 4 22.45 -3.59 -11.98
C VAL A 4 22.95 -3.40 -10.54
N GLY A 5 24.27 -3.33 -10.38
CA GLY A 5 24.92 -3.25 -9.07
C GLY A 5 25.11 -4.64 -8.44
N SER A 6 25.13 -4.68 -7.11
CA SER A 6 25.32 -5.92 -6.36
C SER A 6 24.10 -6.86 -6.44
N SER A 7 24.34 -8.16 -6.55
CA SER A 7 23.37 -9.26 -6.60
C SER A 7 23.86 -10.43 -5.73
N TRP A 8 22.97 -11.38 -5.42
CA TRP A 8 23.31 -12.58 -4.64
C TRP A 8 23.84 -13.70 -5.55
N PHE A 9 24.94 -14.33 -5.14
CA PHE A 9 25.58 -15.45 -5.83
C PHE A 9 25.80 -16.62 -4.90
N LYS A 10 25.61 -17.86 -5.39
CA LYS A 10 25.94 -19.09 -4.65
C LYS A 10 27.45 -19.31 -4.68
N VAL A 11 28.07 -19.29 -3.51
CA VAL A 11 29.51 -19.54 -3.32
C VAL A 11 29.70 -20.82 -2.53
N ASP A 12 30.37 -21.80 -3.13
CA ASP A 12 30.90 -22.96 -2.40
C ASP A 12 32.29 -22.62 -1.87
N PHE A 13 32.40 -22.39 -0.55
CA PHE A 13 33.63 -21.91 0.09
C PHE A 13 34.69 -22.96 0.34
N HIS A 14 34.37 -24.24 0.14
CA HIS A 14 35.28 -25.34 0.48
C HIS A 14 34.98 -26.54 -0.41
N CYS A 15 35.87 -26.82 -1.37
CA CYS A 15 35.73 -27.94 -2.27
C CYS A 15 37.09 -28.51 -2.67
N HIS A 16 37.17 -29.84 -2.75
CA HIS A 16 38.36 -30.55 -3.20
C HIS A 16 38.22 -31.08 -4.62
N SER A 17 39.37 -31.37 -5.20
CA SER A 17 39.52 -32.00 -6.51
C SER A 17 40.41 -33.25 -6.42
N PRO A 18 40.58 -34.00 -7.51
CA PRO A 18 41.59 -35.06 -7.62
C PRO A 18 43.05 -34.62 -7.39
N GLY A 19 43.32 -33.32 -7.15
CA GLY A 19 44.59 -32.85 -6.63
C GLY A 19 44.83 -33.21 -5.16
N SER A 20 43.76 -33.48 -4.40
CA SER A 20 43.83 -33.98 -3.02
C SER A 20 43.88 -35.51 -2.99
N ASP A 21 44.76 -36.09 -2.18
CA ASP A 21 44.98 -37.55 -2.14
C ASP A 21 43.82 -38.34 -1.51
N ASP A 22 42.87 -37.66 -0.87
CA ASP A 22 41.62 -38.24 -0.33
C ASP A 22 40.42 -38.09 -1.28
N TYR A 23 40.67 -37.71 -2.54
CA TYR A 23 39.68 -37.65 -3.62
C TYR A 23 39.87 -38.81 -4.64
N PRO A 24 38.82 -39.56 -5.00
CA PRO A 24 37.48 -39.54 -4.41
C PRO A 24 37.48 -40.28 -3.06
N LYS A 25 36.70 -39.78 -2.10
CA LYS A 25 36.47 -40.50 -0.85
C LYS A 25 35.61 -41.73 -1.14
N PRO A 26 36.03 -42.96 -0.78
CA PRO A 26 35.27 -44.16 -1.10
C PRO A 26 33.97 -44.19 -0.29
N LEU A 27 32.86 -43.81 -0.93
CA LEU A 27 31.50 -44.15 -0.51
C LEU A 27 31.04 -45.39 -1.28
N SER A 28 30.08 -46.12 -0.72
CA SER A 28 29.54 -47.41 -1.18
C SER A 28 28.88 -47.44 -2.57
N SER A 29 29.19 -46.49 -3.45
CA SER A 29 28.68 -46.42 -4.82
C SER A 29 29.69 -47.03 -5.79
N VAL A 30 29.18 -47.74 -6.80
CA VAL A 30 29.94 -48.58 -7.73
C VAL A 30 30.85 -47.77 -8.68
N ASP A 31 30.68 -46.45 -8.73
CA ASP A 31 31.39 -45.54 -9.65
C ASP A 31 32.56 -44.75 -9.02
N ALA A 32 32.85 -44.91 -7.72
CA ALA A 32 33.95 -44.22 -7.03
C ALA A 32 35.37 -44.64 -7.49
N THR A 33 35.48 -45.46 -8.54
CA THR A 33 36.75 -45.98 -9.09
C THR A 33 37.21 -45.28 -10.37
N ASN A 34 36.38 -44.42 -10.97
CA ASN A 34 36.74 -43.63 -12.15
C ASN A 34 37.16 -42.21 -11.73
N GLY A 35 38.39 -41.81 -12.09
CA GLY A 35 38.89 -40.46 -11.81
C GLY A 35 38.00 -39.38 -12.44
N CYS A 36 37.74 -38.30 -11.71
CA CYS A 36 36.96 -37.16 -12.19
C CYS A 36 37.83 -36.28 -13.09
N THR A 37 37.38 -36.00 -14.32
CA THR A 37 38.07 -35.02 -15.19
C THR A 37 37.77 -33.58 -14.75
N PRO A 38 38.63 -32.58 -15.07
CA PRO A 38 38.33 -31.18 -14.79
C PRO A 38 36.98 -30.73 -15.37
N ARG A 39 36.63 -31.25 -16.55
CA ARG A 39 35.36 -30.99 -17.21
C ARG A 39 34.16 -31.49 -16.42
N GLU A 40 34.22 -32.72 -15.94
CA GLU A 40 33.15 -33.31 -15.13
C GLU A 40 33.01 -32.63 -13.77
N TRP A 41 34.13 -32.21 -13.17
CA TRP A 41 34.16 -31.44 -11.93
C TRP A 41 33.43 -30.09 -12.12
N LEU A 42 33.74 -29.37 -13.20
CA LEU A 42 33.09 -28.10 -13.53
C LEU A 42 31.59 -28.27 -13.81
N LEU A 43 31.22 -29.26 -14.62
CA LEU A 43 29.82 -29.52 -14.97
C LEU A 43 28.98 -29.93 -13.75
N ALA A 44 29.57 -30.64 -12.77
CA ALA A 44 28.88 -30.97 -11.54
C ALA A 44 28.52 -29.71 -10.72
N GLN A 45 29.46 -28.77 -10.57
CA GLN A 45 29.22 -27.49 -9.90
C GLN A 45 28.17 -26.64 -10.66
N MET A 46 28.28 -26.56 -11.98
CA MET A 46 27.34 -25.83 -12.84
C MET A 46 25.92 -26.40 -12.76
N SER A 47 25.77 -27.74 -12.68
CA SER A 47 24.48 -28.42 -12.58
C SER A 47 23.73 -28.13 -11.28
N ASN A 48 24.46 -27.78 -10.20
CA ASN A 48 23.91 -27.32 -8.93
C ASN A 48 23.78 -25.79 -8.86
N GLU A 49 23.97 -25.11 -10.00
CA GLU A 49 23.86 -23.65 -10.16
C GLU A 49 24.83 -22.85 -9.28
N ILE A 50 26.00 -23.40 -8.96
CA ILE A 50 27.04 -22.67 -8.23
C ILE A 50 27.62 -21.57 -9.13
N ASP A 51 27.68 -20.34 -8.60
CA ASP A 51 28.22 -19.17 -9.31
C ASP A 51 29.71 -18.97 -9.07
N CYS A 52 30.19 -19.41 -7.91
CA CYS A 52 31.57 -19.26 -7.49
C CYS A 52 31.99 -20.49 -6.67
N VAL A 53 33.13 -21.07 -6.98
CA VAL A 53 33.67 -22.20 -6.22
C VAL A 53 35.09 -21.90 -5.78
N VAL A 54 35.36 -22.14 -4.50
CA VAL A 54 36.67 -22.07 -3.88
C VAL A 54 37.30 -23.46 -3.99
N LEU A 55 38.32 -23.58 -4.84
CA LEU A 55 39.05 -24.83 -5.04
C LEU A 55 40.22 -24.87 -4.04
N SER A 56 40.09 -25.69 -3.00
CA SER A 56 40.98 -25.69 -1.83
C SER A 56 41.51 -27.09 -1.53
N ASP A 57 42.35 -27.65 -2.41
CA ASP A 57 43.00 -28.95 -2.16
C ASP A 57 43.92 -28.89 -0.92
N HIS A 58 44.10 -30.04 -0.26
CA HIS A 58 44.94 -30.14 0.93
C HIS A 58 46.42 -29.86 0.61
N ASN A 59 46.97 -28.79 1.18
CA ASN A 59 48.39 -28.41 1.08
C ASN A 59 48.95 -28.37 -0.37
N THR A 60 48.10 -28.21 -1.39
CA THR A 60 48.52 -28.17 -2.81
C THR A 60 47.57 -27.30 -3.64
N GLY A 61 48.06 -26.84 -4.80
CA GLY A 61 47.27 -26.11 -5.80
C GLY A 61 47.37 -26.70 -7.20
N ILE A 62 47.86 -27.93 -7.34
CA ILE A 62 48.26 -28.52 -8.63
C ILE A 62 47.12 -28.65 -9.65
N TRP A 63 45.87 -28.65 -9.19
CA TRP A 63 44.68 -28.78 -10.02
C TRP A 63 44.08 -27.44 -10.46
N ILE A 64 44.50 -26.33 -9.84
CA ILE A 64 43.97 -24.99 -10.11
C ILE A 64 44.12 -24.62 -11.58
N ASP A 65 45.35 -24.72 -12.12
CA ASP A 65 45.63 -24.34 -13.51
C ASP A 65 44.85 -25.23 -14.50
N LYS A 66 44.71 -26.53 -14.20
CA LYS A 66 43.97 -27.48 -15.05
C LYS A 66 42.48 -27.15 -15.15
N VAL A 67 41.86 -26.76 -14.02
CA VAL A 67 40.44 -26.40 -13.97
C VAL A 67 40.20 -25.06 -14.67
N ILE A 68 41.09 -24.09 -14.48
CA ILE A 68 41.00 -22.77 -15.14
C ILE A 68 41.13 -22.92 -16.67
N ASP A 69 42.09 -23.72 -17.14
CA ASP A 69 42.29 -23.96 -18.58
C ASP A 69 41.06 -24.66 -19.20
N GLU A 70 40.53 -25.69 -18.56
CA GLU A 70 39.31 -26.38 -19.03
C GLU A 70 38.07 -25.46 -19.01
N LEU A 71 37.93 -24.59 -18.01
CA LEU A 71 36.84 -23.62 -17.97
C LEU A 71 36.87 -22.66 -19.17
N ALA A 72 38.07 -22.23 -19.58
CA ALA A 72 38.24 -21.40 -20.77
C ALA A 72 37.86 -22.15 -22.06
N GLU A 73 38.19 -23.43 -22.17
CA GLU A 73 37.79 -24.29 -23.28
C GLU A 73 36.27 -24.53 -23.33
N LEU A 74 35.64 -24.77 -22.17
CA LEU A 74 34.19 -24.90 -22.04
C LEU A 74 33.46 -23.61 -22.45
N ARG A 75 33.94 -22.45 -22.01
CA ARG A 75 33.38 -21.15 -22.39
C ARG A 75 33.49 -20.93 -23.91
N LYS A 76 34.65 -21.25 -24.50
CA LYS A 76 34.87 -21.15 -25.96
C LYS A 76 33.93 -22.06 -26.75
N SER A 77 33.83 -23.33 -26.36
CA SER A 77 32.96 -24.30 -27.06
C SER A 77 31.46 -23.98 -26.92
N HIS A 78 31.03 -23.30 -25.86
CA HIS A 78 29.64 -22.86 -25.70
C HIS A 78 29.22 -21.81 -26.74
N HIS A 79 30.15 -20.93 -27.14
CA HIS A 79 29.90 -19.97 -28.22
C HIS A 79 29.68 -20.64 -29.59
N GLU A 80 30.18 -21.87 -29.77
CA GLU A 80 30.03 -22.66 -30.99
C GLU A 80 28.79 -23.59 -30.93
N SER A 81 28.40 -24.07 -29.74
CA SER A 81 27.20 -24.88 -29.51
C SER A 81 26.66 -24.73 -28.09
N TYR A 82 25.40 -24.30 -27.95
CA TYR A 82 24.72 -24.09 -26.66
C TYR A 82 24.42 -25.36 -25.85
N LEU A 83 24.73 -26.55 -26.36
CA LEU A 83 24.36 -27.84 -25.77
C LEU A 83 25.44 -28.46 -24.85
N ASN A 84 26.53 -27.74 -24.56
CA ASN A 84 27.66 -28.28 -23.80
C ASN A 84 27.49 -28.23 -22.27
N GLY A 85 26.32 -27.79 -21.77
CA GLY A 85 26.02 -27.72 -20.33
C GLY A 85 26.73 -26.59 -19.58
N PHE A 86 27.41 -25.68 -20.30
CA PHE A 86 28.15 -24.58 -19.71
C PHE A 86 27.22 -23.56 -19.05
N ARG A 87 27.56 -23.22 -17.80
CA ARG A 87 27.03 -22.08 -17.06
C ARG A 87 28.23 -21.28 -16.56
N GLU A 88 28.15 -19.96 -16.67
CA GLU A 88 29.21 -19.08 -16.17
C GLU A 88 29.46 -19.35 -14.67
N ILE A 89 30.71 -19.64 -14.30
CA ILE A 89 31.17 -19.90 -12.94
C ILE A 89 32.55 -19.26 -12.74
N THR A 90 32.80 -18.69 -11.56
CA THR A 90 34.12 -18.19 -11.18
C THR A 90 34.84 -19.21 -10.29
N ILE A 91 36.12 -19.45 -10.58
CA ILE A 91 36.99 -20.26 -9.72
C ILE A 91 37.85 -19.32 -8.88
N ILE A 92 37.85 -19.53 -7.56
CA ILE A 92 38.76 -18.84 -6.63
C ILE A 92 39.86 -19.82 -6.25
N PRO A 93 41.11 -19.57 -6.70
CA PRO A 93 42.28 -20.35 -6.27
C PRO A 93 42.42 -20.33 -4.75
N ALA A 94 42.48 -21.50 -4.13
CA ALA A 94 42.67 -21.62 -2.70
C ALA A 94 43.49 -22.86 -2.33
N VAL A 95 43.77 -22.99 -1.04
CA VAL A 95 44.42 -24.16 -0.45
C VAL A 95 43.90 -24.36 0.96
N GLU A 96 43.70 -25.62 1.35
CA GLU A 96 43.43 -25.96 2.73
C GLU A 96 44.72 -26.40 3.41
N LEU A 97 45.17 -25.60 4.37
CA LEU A 97 46.42 -25.79 5.10
C LEU A 97 46.16 -26.50 6.43
N THR A 98 46.82 -27.63 6.64
CA THR A 98 46.76 -28.36 7.92
C THR A 98 47.85 -27.84 8.87
N ALA A 99 47.48 -26.90 9.75
CA ALA A 99 48.38 -26.29 10.71
C ALA A 99 48.80 -27.24 11.86
N ALA A 100 49.91 -26.91 12.53
CA ALA A 100 50.34 -27.58 13.75
C ALA A 100 49.23 -27.53 14.81
N GLY A 101 48.93 -28.68 15.42
CA GLY A 101 47.72 -28.87 16.24
C GLY A 101 46.57 -29.55 15.48
N ASN A 102 46.80 -29.98 14.23
CA ASN A 102 45.84 -30.69 13.37
C ASN A 102 44.56 -29.87 13.14
N CYS A 103 44.74 -28.58 12.85
CA CYS A 103 43.67 -27.62 12.59
C CYS A 103 43.74 -27.12 11.15
N HIS A 104 42.61 -27.09 10.46
CA HIS A 104 42.53 -26.66 9.06
C HIS A 104 42.26 -25.16 8.91
N VAL A 105 42.98 -24.53 7.97
CA VAL A 105 42.84 -23.12 7.62
C VAL A 105 42.80 -22.99 6.10
N LEU A 106 41.75 -22.39 5.56
CA LEU A 106 41.63 -22.08 4.15
C LEU A 106 42.36 -20.77 3.84
N GLY A 107 43.20 -20.79 2.81
CA GLY A 107 43.78 -19.60 2.20
C GLY A 107 43.20 -19.38 0.81
N LEU A 108 42.43 -18.32 0.62
CA LEU A 108 41.84 -17.93 -0.67
C LEU A 108 42.68 -16.81 -1.30
N PHE A 109 42.83 -16.84 -2.62
CA PHE A 109 43.65 -15.88 -3.37
C PHE A 109 42.90 -15.30 -4.57
N ASP A 110 43.49 -14.27 -5.20
CA ASP A 110 42.94 -13.60 -6.38
C ASP A 110 42.64 -14.62 -7.50
N GLU A 111 41.56 -14.43 -8.26
CA GLU A 111 41.16 -15.33 -9.35
C GLU A 111 42.24 -15.58 -10.41
N ASN A 112 43.23 -14.67 -10.53
CA ASN A 112 44.35 -14.81 -11.47
C ASN A 112 45.57 -15.54 -10.87
N THR A 113 45.46 -16.03 -9.63
CA THR A 113 46.55 -16.72 -8.92
C THR A 113 46.78 -18.12 -9.50
N LYS A 114 48.03 -18.44 -9.80
CA LYS A 114 48.44 -19.74 -10.32
C LYS A 114 48.89 -20.71 -9.23
N SER A 115 48.94 -22.00 -9.56
CA SER A 115 49.40 -23.06 -8.66
C SER A 115 50.77 -22.80 -8.01
N GLU A 116 51.71 -22.17 -8.73
CA GLU A 116 53.06 -21.84 -8.22
C GLU A 116 53.01 -20.93 -6.98
N HIS A 117 52.12 -19.93 -6.98
CA HIS A 117 51.98 -19.02 -5.84
C HIS A 117 51.46 -19.76 -4.61
N ILE A 118 50.49 -20.67 -4.81
CA ILE A 118 49.96 -21.53 -3.75
C ILE A 118 51.08 -22.41 -3.17
N SER A 119 51.92 -23.01 -4.02
CA SER A 119 53.08 -23.79 -3.55
C SER A 119 54.06 -22.96 -2.72
N HIS A 120 54.29 -21.69 -3.06
CA HIS A 120 55.12 -20.80 -2.25
C HIS A 120 54.50 -20.51 -0.87
N VAL A 121 53.19 -20.31 -0.79
CA VAL A 121 52.50 -20.10 0.50
C VAL A 121 52.56 -21.36 1.37
N VAL A 122 52.29 -22.53 0.80
CA VAL A 122 52.39 -23.82 1.51
C VAL A 122 53.82 -24.02 2.05
N GLY A 123 54.83 -23.72 1.23
CA GLY A 123 56.25 -23.78 1.62
C GLY A 123 56.58 -22.81 2.77
N ALA A 124 56.05 -21.59 2.73
CA ALA A 124 56.24 -20.58 3.79
C ALA A 124 55.64 -21.01 5.13
N CYS A 125 54.57 -21.81 5.12
CA CYS A 125 53.97 -22.43 6.32
C CYS A 125 54.76 -23.64 6.85
N GLY A 126 55.90 -23.97 6.24
CA GLY A 126 56.83 -24.96 6.74
C GLY A 126 56.49 -26.40 6.35
N LEU A 127 56.09 -26.62 5.09
CA LEU A 127 55.98 -27.94 4.49
C LEU A 127 57.34 -28.68 4.58
N ASP A 128 57.35 -29.89 5.14
CA ASP A 128 58.58 -30.67 5.24
C ASP A 128 58.92 -31.31 3.88
N SER A 129 60.20 -31.34 3.53
CA SER A 129 60.69 -31.82 2.23
C SER A 129 60.85 -33.34 2.18
N THR A 130 60.50 -34.05 3.26
CA THR A 130 60.52 -35.50 3.40
C THR A 130 59.14 -36.10 3.05
N HIS A 131 58.88 -36.30 1.76
CA HIS A 131 57.63 -36.87 1.24
C HIS A 131 57.50 -38.38 1.49
N ASP A 132 56.96 -38.78 2.64
CA ASP A 132 56.51 -40.17 2.89
C ASP A 132 54.98 -40.30 3.14
N LYS A 133 54.23 -39.18 3.17
CA LYS A 133 52.78 -39.16 3.40
C LYS A 133 52.05 -38.33 2.35
N GLY A 134 50.81 -38.71 2.04
CA GLY A 134 49.93 -37.96 1.15
C GLY A 134 49.62 -36.55 1.67
N ASN A 135 49.24 -35.64 0.75
CA ASN A 135 49.06 -34.21 1.04
C ASN A 135 48.01 -33.92 2.14
N HIS A 136 46.91 -34.69 2.20
CA HIS A 136 45.85 -34.61 3.23
C HIS A 136 46.29 -35.05 4.65
N GLN A 137 47.42 -35.77 4.76
CA GLN A 137 47.97 -36.26 6.04
C GLN A 137 49.16 -35.43 6.52
N THR A 138 49.61 -34.48 5.71
CA THR A 138 50.80 -33.69 6.00
C THR A 138 50.44 -32.52 6.92
N ILE A 139 51.07 -32.46 8.09
CA ILE A 139 50.90 -31.37 9.06
C ILE A 139 52.07 -30.40 8.90
N LEU A 140 51.75 -29.12 8.74
CA LEU A 140 52.71 -28.04 8.59
C LEU A 140 53.40 -27.72 9.93
N ARG A 141 54.62 -27.18 9.87
CA ARG A 141 55.37 -26.78 11.09
C ARG A 141 54.77 -25.55 11.78
N SER A 142 54.09 -24.69 11.02
CA SER A 142 53.46 -23.49 11.54
C SER A 142 52.14 -23.77 12.25
N GLY A 143 51.93 -23.14 13.41
CA GLY A 143 50.63 -23.13 14.11
C GLY A 143 49.63 -22.18 13.45
N VAL A 144 48.35 -22.28 13.83
CA VAL A 144 47.24 -21.52 13.23
C VAL A 144 47.50 -20.01 13.13
N PRO A 145 47.99 -19.30 14.18
CA PRO A 145 48.27 -17.86 14.07
C PRO A 145 49.31 -17.50 13.01
N GLN A 146 50.34 -18.34 12.86
CA GLN A 146 51.38 -18.12 11.87
C GLN A 146 50.86 -18.39 10.46
N VAL A 147 50.09 -19.45 10.27
CA VAL A 147 49.44 -19.76 8.98
C VAL A 147 48.55 -18.61 8.52
N ILE A 148 47.70 -18.06 9.41
CA ILE A 148 46.89 -16.87 9.11
C ILE A 148 47.78 -15.70 8.67
N SER A 149 48.88 -15.44 9.38
CA SER A 149 49.80 -14.36 9.04
C SER A 149 50.47 -14.55 7.67
N GLU A 150 50.87 -15.77 7.31
CA GLU A 150 51.49 -16.07 6.01
C GLU A 150 50.50 -15.91 4.86
N ILE A 151 49.27 -16.41 5.00
CA ILE A 151 48.19 -16.20 4.01
C ILE A 151 47.97 -14.70 3.78
N LYS A 152 47.84 -13.92 4.87
CA LYS A 152 47.62 -12.47 4.78
C LYS A 152 48.81 -11.73 4.18
N ARG A 153 50.04 -12.17 4.47
CA ARG A 153 51.26 -11.59 3.87
C ARG A 153 51.33 -11.84 2.37
N ALA A 154 50.84 -13.00 1.92
CA ALA A 154 50.67 -13.32 0.51
C ALA A 154 49.48 -12.60 -0.17
N GLY A 155 48.71 -11.80 0.58
CA GLY A 155 47.57 -11.03 0.06
C GLY A 155 46.26 -11.81 0.02
N GLY A 156 46.22 -13.03 0.56
CA GLY A 156 45.03 -13.87 0.60
C GLY A 156 44.05 -13.54 1.72
N ILE A 157 42.90 -14.21 1.70
CA ILE A 157 41.88 -14.23 2.76
C ILE A 157 42.08 -15.51 3.57
N ALA A 158 42.17 -15.37 4.90
CA ALA A 158 42.33 -16.51 5.80
C ALA A 158 40.99 -16.86 6.47
N ILE A 159 40.49 -18.09 6.24
CA ILE A 159 39.25 -18.60 6.82
C ILE A 159 39.58 -19.82 7.68
N LEU A 160 39.09 -19.86 8.92
CA LEU A 160 39.21 -21.07 9.75
C LEU A 160 38.21 -22.12 9.24
N ALA A 161 38.69 -23.28 8.78
CA ALA A 161 37.85 -24.29 8.15
C ALA A 161 37.01 -25.04 9.18
N HIS A 162 35.77 -25.37 8.79
CA HIS A 162 34.80 -26.21 9.52
C HIS A 162 34.99 -26.21 11.05
N ILE A 163 34.89 -25.03 11.68
CA ILE A 163 35.36 -24.78 13.06
C ILE A 163 34.71 -25.69 14.11
N ASP A 164 33.50 -26.20 13.83
CA ASP A 164 32.67 -27.06 14.66
C ASP A 164 32.83 -28.58 14.39
N LYS A 165 33.65 -28.95 13.40
CA LYS A 165 33.89 -30.34 12.98
C LYS A 165 35.28 -30.83 13.41
N PRO A 166 35.58 -32.14 13.27
CA PRO A 166 36.93 -32.65 13.51
C PRO A 166 37.97 -31.88 12.70
N LYS A 167 39.15 -31.62 13.28
CA LYS A 167 40.18 -30.75 12.71
C LYS A 167 39.79 -29.27 12.55
N GLY A 168 38.61 -28.86 13.04
CA GLY A 168 38.26 -27.45 13.26
C GLY A 168 38.89 -26.91 14.54
N ILE A 169 39.04 -25.58 14.64
CA ILE A 169 39.71 -24.92 15.78
C ILE A 169 39.03 -25.21 17.13
N PHE A 170 37.71 -25.42 17.16
CA PHE A 170 37.00 -25.70 18.42
C PHE A 170 37.08 -27.16 18.88
N SER A 171 37.71 -28.04 18.10
CA SER A 171 38.10 -29.37 18.58
C SER A 171 39.27 -29.31 19.56
N ASN A 172 39.99 -28.18 19.62
CA ASN A 172 41.08 -27.96 20.56
C ASN A 172 40.55 -27.61 21.96
N THR A 173 40.97 -28.36 22.97
CA THR A 173 40.58 -28.14 24.37
C THR A 173 41.36 -27.02 25.05
N ASN A 174 42.47 -26.56 24.46
CA ASN A 174 43.27 -25.45 24.96
C ASN A 174 42.69 -24.09 24.53
N GLN A 175 41.95 -23.43 25.43
CA GLN A 175 41.31 -22.14 25.16
C GLN A 175 42.29 -21.01 24.81
N ASP A 176 43.54 -21.06 25.30
CA ASP A 176 44.52 -20.01 25.01
C ASP A 176 45.05 -20.11 23.57
N GLU A 177 45.20 -21.32 23.05
CA GLU A 177 45.53 -21.55 21.63
C GLU A 177 44.38 -21.12 20.71
N VAL A 178 43.13 -21.41 21.09
CA VAL A 178 41.94 -20.93 20.38
C VAL A 178 41.92 -19.40 20.37
N ARG A 179 42.09 -18.74 21.52
CA ARG A 179 42.17 -17.27 21.61
C ARG A 179 43.31 -16.71 20.75
N ALA A 180 44.47 -17.36 20.72
CA ALA A 180 45.59 -16.93 19.91
C ALA A 180 45.28 -16.97 18.40
N ALA A 181 44.53 -17.98 17.95
CA ALA A 181 44.08 -18.07 16.56
C ALA A 181 43.17 -16.89 16.18
N PHE A 182 42.17 -16.56 17.00
CA PHE A 182 41.29 -15.41 16.74
C PHE A 182 42.01 -14.06 16.90
N LYS A 183 43.00 -13.97 17.79
CA LYS A 183 43.85 -12.78 17.93
C LYS A 183 44.75 -12.52 16.71
N ALA A 184 45.01 -13.55 15.90
CA ALA A 184 45.66 -13.39 14.60
C ALA A 184 44.74 -12.75 13.53
N GLN A 185 43.48 -12.44 13.90
CA GLN A 185 42.48 -11.78 13.08
C GLN A 185 42.19 -12.57 11.80
N PRO A 186 41.61 -13.78 11.84
CA PRO A 186 41.08 -14.41 10.63
C PRO A 186 40.04 -13.50 9.98
N ASP A 187 39.84 -13.61 8.66
CA ASP A 187 38.90 -12.77 7.92
C ASP A 187 37.47 -13.32 7.98
N ALA A 188 37.33 -14.64 8.12
CA ALA A 188 36.05 -15.33 8.29
C ALA A 188 36.24 -16.69 8.99
N VAL A 189 35.13 -17.35 9.28
CA VAL A 189 35.10 -18.72 9.76
C VAL A 189 34.13 -19.56 8.94
N GLU A 190 34.48 -20.80 8.66
CA GLU A 190 33.55 -21.77 8.11
C GLU A 190 32.88 -22.52 9.25
N LEU A 191 31.56 -22.45 9.31
CA LEU A 191 30.73 -23.17 10.26
C LEU A 191 29.82 -24.11 9.46
N ILE A 192 29.79 -25.40 9.80
CA ILE A 192 28.96 -26.39 9.09
C ILE A 192 27.61 -26.57 9.79
N GLY A 193 27.63 -26.66 11.12
CA GLY A 193 26.44 -26.70 11.98
C GLY A 193 25.77 -25.33 12.19
N ASN A 194 24.91 -25.24 13.20
CA ASN A 194 24.19 -24.02 13.52
C ASN A 194 24.94 -23.18 14.55
N GLU A 195 24.78 -21.86 14.50
CA GLU A 195 25.36 -20.96 15.49
C GLU A 195 24.81 -21.24 16.91
N SER A 196 23.56 -21.74 17.00
CA SER A 196 22.94 -22.14 18.27
C SER A 196 23.75 -23.18 19.04
N ASP A 197 24.51 -24.01 18.34
CA ASP A 197 25.24 -25.15 18.89
C ASP A 197 26.57 -24.71 19.57
N LEU A 198 27.01 -23.48 19.30
CA LEU A 198 28.19 -22.89 19.91
C LEU A 198 27.93 -22.46 21.37
N ASN A 199 28.90 -22.70 22.25
CA ASN A 199 28.85 -22.23 23.63
C ASN A 199 29.14 -20.71 23.72
N GLY A 200 28.87 -20.09 24.87
CA GLY A 200 29.03 -18.63 25.05
C GLY A 200 30.46 -18.12 24.81
N PHE A 201 31.49 -18.92 25.09
CA PHE A 201 32.89 -18.56 24.80
C PHE A 201 33.16 -18.57 23.29
N GLN A 202 32.71 -19.61 22.59
CA GLN A 202 32.87 -19.73 21.13
C GLN A 202 32.10 -18.62 20.40
N LYS A 203 30.86 -18.34 20.81
CA LYS A 203 30.04 -17.25 20.25
C LYS A 203 30.75 -15.90 20.37
N GLY A 204 31.33 -15.60 21.53
CA GLY A 204 32.08 -14.36 21.73
C GLY A 204 33.32 -14.20 20.84
N LEU A 205 33.87 -15.28 20.28
CA LEU A 205 35.02 -15.23 19.37
C LEU A 205 34.61 -15.02 17.90
N VAL A 206 33.40 -15.44 17.52
CA VAL A 206 32.92 -15.40 16.13
C VAL A 206 31.92 -14.28 15.85
N ASN A 207 31.45 -13.57 16.87
CA ASN A 207 30.35 -12.59 16.77
C ASN A 207 30.55 -11.51 15.70
N ASP A 208 31.79 -11.07 15.47
CA ASP A 208 32.11 -9.99 14.53
C ASP A 208 32.73 -10.53 13.22
N LEU A 209 32.72 -11.85 13.01
CA LEU A 209 33.30 -12.50 11.83
C LEU A 209 32.21 -13.05 10.91
N ALA A 210 32.47 -12.97 9.61
CA ALA A 210 31.63 -13.64 8.63
C ALA A 210 31.67 -15.16 8.85
N MET A 211 30.50 -15.76 8.96
CA MET A 211 30.34 -17.21 8.96
C MET A 211 29.98 -17.65 7.55
N VAL A 212 30.75 -18.59 7.00
CA VAL A 212 30.52 -19.17 5.67
C VAL A 212 30.35 -20.69 5.77
N LYS A 213 29.97 -21.31 4.65
CA LYS A 213 29.72 -22.74 4.52
C LYS A 213 30.10 -23.18 3.11
N GLY A 214 30.90 -24.23 3.01
CA GLY A 214 31.17 -24.96 1.76
C GLY A 214 30.59 -26.37 1.79
N THR A 215 30.89 -27.14 0.74
CA THR A 215 30.55 -28.57 0.67
C THR A 215 31.53 -29.47 1.41
N ASP A 216 32.80 -29.08 1.49
CA ASP A 216 33.89 -29.98 1.87
C ASP A 216 33.85 -31.27 1.02
N SER A 217 33.49 -31.12 -0.26
CA SER A 217 33.18 -32.25 -1.13
C SER A 217 34.44 -32.98 -1.58
N HIS A 218 34.41 -34.31 -1.46
CA HIS A 218 35.45 -35.24 -1.89
C HIS A 218 34.96 -36.22 -2.97
N CYS A 219 33.81 -35.97 -3.58
CA CYS A 219 33.29 -36.77 -4.70
C CYS A 219 32.37 -35.91 -5.59
N ARG A 220 32.13 -36.37 -6.81
CA ARG A 220 31.37 -35.61 -7.81
C ARG A 220 29.91 -35.38 -7.39
N GLU A 221 29.30 -36.35 -6.72
CA GLU A 221 27.88 -36.36 -6.40
C GLU A 221 27.51 -35.34 -5.32
N ASP A 222 28.46 -34.96 -4.46
CA ASP A 222 28.26 -34.08 -3.31
C ASP A 222 28.60 -32.60 -3.62
N MET A 223 29.21 -32.32 -4.77
CA MET A 223 29.58 -30.96 -5.20
C MET A 223 28.37 -30.02 -5.28
N GLY A 224 28.54 -28.79 -4.80
CA GLY A 224 27.49 -27.76 -4.84
C GLY A 224 26.24 -28.02 -3.98
N ARG A 225 26.21 -29.08 -3.15
CA ARG A 225 25.06 -29.36 -2.25
C ARG A 225 24.92 -28.40 -1.06
N SER A 226 26.01 -27.73 -0.72
CA SER A 226 26.12 -26.80 0.40
C SER A 226 26.88 -25.57 -0.09
N TYR A 227 26.37 -24.39 0.22
CA TYR A 227 26.90 -23.13 -0.29
C TYR A 227 26.50 -22.00 0.64
N THR A 228 27.08 -20.84 0.39
CA THR A 228 26.72 -19.58 1.04
C THR A 228 26.31 -18.60 -0.03
N TRP A 229 25.19 -17.92 0.16
CA TRP A 229 24.82 -16.78 -0.66
C TRP A 229 25.67 -15.58 -0.26
N VAL A 230 26.41 -15.04 -1.24
CA VAL A 230 27.29 -13.89 -1.05
C VAL A 230 26.86 -12.78 -1.99
N LYS A 231 26.68 -11.57 -1.45
CA LYS A 231 26.25 -10.42 -2.23
C LYS A 231 27.45 -9.72 -2.87
N MET A 232 27.50 -9.68 -4.21
CA MET A 232 28.60 -9.10 -4.98
C MET A 232 28.15 -8.40 -6.25
N VAL A 233 28.98 -7.56 -6.87
CA VAL A 233 28.71 -7.04 -8.24
C VAL A 233 28.91 -8.16 -9.27
N SER A 234 30.02 -8.86 -9.12
CA SER A 234 30.37 -10.07 -9.85
C SER A 234 31.14 -11.02 -8.93
N PRO A 235 31.00 -12.34 -9.09
CA PRO A 235 31.81 -13.30 -8.36
C PRO A 235 33.30 -13.07 -8.63
N SER A 236 34.04 -12.66 -7.59
CA SER A 236 35.46 -12.30 -7.65
C SER A 236 36.06 -12.33 -6.25
N PHE A 237 37.39 -12.43 -6.16
CA PHE A 237 38.10 -12.37 -4.87
C PHE A 237 37.83 -11.06 -4.13
N SER A 238 37.86 -9.94 -4.86
CA SER A 238 37.61 -8.61 -4.28
C SER A 238 36.18 -8.46 -3.76
N GLY A 239 35.20 -9.06 -4.45
CA GLY A 239 33.80 -9.09 -4.02
C GLY A 239 33.60 -9.86 -2.73
N ILE A 240 34.19 -11.07 -2.64
CA ILE A 240 34.18 -11.89 -1.41
C ILE A 240 34.80 -11.11 -0.26
N LYS A 241 35.99 -10.51 -0.48
CA LYS A 241 36.69 -9.75 0.55
C LYS A 241 35.85 -8.61 1.15
N VAL A 242 35.11 -7.89 0.32
CA VAL A 242 34.23 -6.82 0.80
C VAL A 242 32.99 -7.40 1.49
N ALA A 243 32.39 -8.45 0.95
CA ALA A 243 31.22 -9.09 1.54
C ALA A 243 31.51 -9.67 2.94
N LEU A 244 32.68 -10.25 3.16
CA LEU A 244 33.09 -10.78 4.47
C LEU A 244 33.29 -9.68 5.52
N ALA A 245 33.53 -8.43 5.11
CA ALA A 245 33.66 -7.30 6.02
C ALA A 245 32.31 -6.76 6.53
N ASP A 246 31.20 -7.15 5.90
CA ASP A 246 29.83 -6.78 6.29
C ASP A 246 28.90 -8.01 6.26
N PRO A 247 29.10 -8.97 7.17
CA PRO A 247 28.41 -10.25 7.13
C PRO A 247 26.90 -10.15 7.33
N GLU A 248 26.43 -9.19 8.12
CA GLU A 248 25.00 -8.98 8.38
C GLU A 248 24.19 -8.72 7.10
N HIS A 249 24.80 -8.03 6.14
CA HIS A 249 24.14 -7.59 4.93
C HIS A 249 24.53 -8.37 3.66
N CYS A 250 25.71 -8.98 3.66
CA CYS A 250 26.28 -9.59 2.46
C CYS A 250 26.37 -11.12 2.50
N ILE A 251 26.07 -11.77 3.63
CA ILE A 251 26.25 -13.23 3.81
C ILE A 251 24.95 -13.90 4.30
N ILE A 252 24.51 -14.94 3.61
CA ILE A 252 23.37 -15.79 4.02
C ILE A 252 23.74 -17.27 3.82
N ARG A 253 23.69 -18.08 4.87
CA ARG A 253 24.10 -19.51 4.83
C ARG A 253 22.97 -20.49 4.55
N ASP A 254 21.83 -20.35 5.25
CA ASP A 254 20.79 -21.38 5.27
C ASP A 254 19.39 -20.86 4.89
N ALA A 255 19.32 -19.65 4.31
CA ALA A 255 18.08 -19.04 3.83
C ALA A 255 18.24 -18.55 2.39
N GLU A 256 17.11 -18.32 1.72
CA GLU A 256 17.10 -17.72 0.39
C GLU A 256 17.26 -16.18 0.47
N PRO A 257 17.94 -15.56 -0.50
CA PRO A 257 18.02 -14.11 -0.58
C PRO A 257 16.64 -13.47 -0.83
N PRO A 258 16.47 -12.18 -0.51
CA PRO A 258 15.21 -11.48 -0.72
C PRO A 258 14.83 -11.48 -2.21
N ARG A 259 13.56 -11.82 -2.48
CA ARG A 259 13.00 -11.76 -3.84
C ARG A 259 13.00 -10.32 -4.34
N SER A 260 13.18 -10.15 -5.64
CA SER A 260 13.05 -8.83 -6.25
C SER A 260 11.63 -8.28 -6.02
N PRO A 261 11.49 -6.98 -5.69
CA PRO A 261 10.18 -6.35 -5.58
C PRO A 261 9.37 -6.47 -6.88
N ALA A 262 8.05 -6.63 -6.74
CA ALA A 262 7.13 -6.76 -7.85
C ALA A 262 7.02 -5.47 -8.68
N ASN A 263 6.96 -4.33 -7.97
CA ASN A 263 6.91 -2.98 -8.51
C ASN A 263 8.29 -2.33 -8.35
N LYS A 264 8.91 -1.91 -9.45
CA LYS A 264 10.24 -1.30 -9.44
C LYS A 264 10.52 -0.45 -10.67
N LEU A 265 11.33 0.59 -10.48
CA LEU A 265 11.92 1.41 -11.52
C LEU A 265 13.22 0.75 -11.99
N THR A 266 13.42 0.57 -13.28
CA THR A 266 14.65 -0.08 -13.79
C THR A 266 15.62 0.91 -14.40
N LYS A 267 15.09 1.95 -15.06
CA LYS A 267 15.90 2.94 -15.78
C LYS A 267 15.17 4.27 -15.91
N LEU A 268 15.90 5.37 -15.77
CA LEU A 268 15.47 6.70 -16.15
C LEU A 268 16.31 7.19 -17.33
N THR A 269 15.66 7.61 -18.40
CA THR A 269 16.30 8.28 -19.53
C THR A 269 15.82 9.72 -19.60
N LEU A 270 16.74 10.68 -19.62
CA LEU A 270 16.44 12.12 -19.52
C LEU A 270 17.16 12.89 -20.63
N LYS A 271 16.42 13.70 -21.37
CA LYS A 271 16.95 14.67 -22.34
C LYS A 271 16.41 16.06 -22.02
N THR A 272 17.27 16.94 -21.55
CA THR A 272 16.94 18.37 -21.26
C THR A 272 18.09 19.27 -21.68
N ARG A 273 17.97 20.60 -21.57
CA ARG A 273 19.07 21.52 -21.88
C ARG A 273 20.33 21.22 -21.06
N MET A 274 20.16 20.76 -19.84
CA MET A 274 21.26 20.47 -18.90
C MET A 274 21.61 18.99 -18.84
N CYS A 275 20.74 18.07 -19.25
CA CYS A 275 20.94 16.63 -19.13
C CYS A 275 21.19 16.01 -20.51
N LEU A 276 22.41 16.20 -21.00
CA LEU A 276 22.92 15.64 -22.25
C LEU A 276 24.32 15.07 -22.00
N ASP A 277 24.63 13.96 -22.66
CA ASP A 277 25.99 13.44 -22.67
C ASP A 277 26.93 14.33 -23.53
N ASN A 278 28.17 13.87 -23.73
CA ASN A 278 29.16 14.60 -24.53
C ASN A 278 28.81 14.67 -26.03
N ASN A 279 27.89 13.83 -26.51
CA ASN A 279 27.45 13.71 -27.90
C ASN A 279 26.05 14.29 -28.13
N ASP A 280 25.52 15.08 -27.18
CA ASP A 280 24.16 15.61 -27.20
C ASP A 280 23.05 14.54 -27.21
N ALA A 281 23.37 13.33 -26.74
CA ALA A 281 22.41 12.25 -26.54
C ALA A 281 21.79 12.34 -25.12
N PRO A 282 20.59 11.74 -24.91
CA PRO A 282 19.98 11.65 -23.59
C PRO A 282 20.89 10.95 -22.59
N ILE A 283 20.91 11.42 -21.34
CA ILE A 283 21.56 10.69 -20.26
C ILE A 283 20.65 9.55 -19.79
N SER A 284 21.24 8.50 -19.25
CA SER A 284 20.50 7.41 -18.62
C SER A 284 21.06 7.02 -17.27
N VAL A 285 20.18 6.76 -16.32
CA VAL A 285 20.50 6.27 -14.98
C VAL A 285 19.79 4.93 -14.78
N GLU A 286 20.56 3.89 -14.52
CA GLU A 286 20.03 2.56 -14.18
C GLU A 286 19.84 2.43 -12.68
N LEU A 287 18.76 1.77 -12.27
CA LEU A 287 18.32 1.66 -10.89
C LEU A 287 18.28 0.18 -10.48
N SER A 288 18.92 -0.13 -9.35
CA SER A 288 18.84 -1.46 -8.72
C SER A 288 17.43 -1.74 -8.23
N PRO A 289 16.92 -2.98 -8.33
CA PRO A 289 15.62 -3.38 -7.80
C PRO A 289 15.52 -3.26 -6.27
N TRP A 290 16.64 -3.19 -5.56
CA TRP A 290 16.71 -3.06 -4.11
C TRP A 290 17.06 -1.62 -3.74
N TYR A 291 18.31 -1.29 -3.41
CA TYR A 291 18.70 0.06 -3.03
C TYR A 291 19.67 0.71 -4.04
N THR A 292 19.26 1.86 -4.57
CA THR A 292 20.12 2.77 -5.35
C THR A 292 20.41 4.05 -4.58
N ALA A 293 21.69 4.36 -4.37
CA ALA A 293 22.14 5.63 -3.82
C ALA A 293 22.65 6.57 -4.92
N ILE A 294 22.06 7.76 -5.02
CA ILE A 294 22.48 8.80 -5.97
C ILE A 294 23.28 9.85 -5.21
N VAL A 295 24.56 9.99 -5.55
CA VAL A 295 25.55 10.76 -4.80
C VAL A 295 26.27 11.78 -5.69
N GLY A 296 26.90 12.78 -5.09
CA GLY A 296 27.64 13.82 -5.81
C GLY A 296 27.66 15.16 -5.07
N SER A 297 28.50 16.08 -5.51
CA SER A 297 28.68 17.40 -4.90
C SER A 297 27.42 18.27 -4.96
N ARG A 298 27.39 19.38 -4.20
CA ARG A 298 26.30 20.37 -4.31
C ARG A 298 26.24 20.91 -5.75
N GLY A 299 25.02 21.01 -6.30
CA GLY A 299 24.80 21.45 -7.68
C GLY A 299 25.01 20.37 -8.76
N SER A 300 25.34 19.12 -8.39
CA SER A 300 25.58 18.04 -9.37
C SER A 300 24.32 17.47 -10.04
N GLY A 301 23.12 18.01 -9.77
CA GLY A 301 21.88 17.60 -10.42
C GLY A 301 21.14 16.42 -9.80
N LYS A 302 21.47 16.03 -8.56
CA LYS A 302 20.86 14.86 -7.89
C LYS A 302 19.34 14.99 -7.73
N SER A 303 18.86 16.11 -7.16
CA SER A 303 17.43 16.37 -6.99
C SER A 303 16.69 16.47 -8.34
N THR A 304 17.37 16.88 -9.41
CA THR A 304 16.80 16.89 -10.76
C THR A 304 16.39 15.50 -11.24
N ILE A 305 17.10 14.45 -10.83
CA ILE A 305 16.72 13.06 -11.13
C ILE A 305 15.41 12.70 -10.44
N ILE A 306 15.22 13.08 -9.18
CA ILE A 306 14.00 12.80 -8.43
C ILE A 306 12.80 13.52 -9.04
N GLU A 307 12.94 14.81 -9.37
CA GLU A 307 11.85 15.56 -9.97
C GLU A 307 11.53 15.08 -11.41
N ALA A 308 12.54 14.60 -12.16
CA ALA A 308 12.29 13.92 -13.44
C ALA A 308 11.46 12.65 -13.27
N ILE A 309 11.75 11.82 -12.25
CA ILE A 309 10.94 10.65 -11.91
C ILE A 309 9.52 11.07 -11.51
N ARG A 310 9.36 12.15 -10.72
CA ARG A 310 8.06 12.68 -10.31
C ARG A 310 7.18 13.06 -11.52
N LEU A 311 7.76 13.73 -12.51
CA LEU A 311 7.06 14.11 -13.74
C LEU A 311 6.70 12.89 -14.60
N ALA A 312 7.63 11.96 -14.81
CA ALA A 312 7.37 10.76 -15.61
C ALA A 312 6.30 9.86 -14.98
N SER A 313 6.28 9.75 -13.64
CA SER A 313 5.27 9.02 -12.88
C SER A 313 3.96 9.79 -12.67
N ARG A 314 3.87 11.04 -13.16
CA ARG A 314 2.70 11.94 -13.04
C ARG A 314 2.27 12.19 -11.58
N ARG A 315 3.25 12.21 -10.67
CA ARG A 315 3.06 12.43 -9.21
C ARG A 315 2.97 13.90 -8.82
N ASP A 316 2.90 14.75 -9.82
CA ASP A 316 2.79 16.19 -9.73
C ASP A 316 1.36 16.73 -9.95
N THR A 317 0.45 15.92 -10.50
CA THR A 317 -0.90 16.35 -10.92
C THR A 317 -2.05 15.78 -10.06
N ARG A 318 -1.78 15.24 -8.87
CA ARG A 318 -2.82 14.57 -8.05
C ARG A 318 -3.76 15.56 -7.37
N ILE A 319 -5.07 15.34 -7.54
CA ILE A 319 -6.16 16.11 -6.89
C ILE A 319 -6.32 15.72 -5.40
N ASN A 320 -5.91 14.50 -5.00
CA ASN A 320 -6.17 13.94 -3.66
C ASN A 320 -4.92 13.76 -2.76
N GLU A 321 -3.71 13.98 -3.29
CA GLU A 321 -2.49 13.97 -2.48
C GLU A 321 -2.31 15.30 -1.71
N PRO A 322 -1.48 15.36 -0.65
CA PRO A 322 -1.18 16.63 0.00
C PRO A 322 -0.53 17.53 -1.06
N LYS A 323 -1.02 18.78 -1.19
CA LYS A 323 -0.33 19.77 -2.04
C LYS A 323 1.15 19.75 -1.70
N LEU A 324 1.97 19.66 -2.73
CA LEU A 324 3.41 19.77 -2.58
C LEU A 324 3.72 21.07 -1.82
N PRO A 325 4.73 21.08 -0.94
CA PRO A 325 5.20 22.33 -0.36
C PRO A 325 5.42 23.38 -1.45
N ILE A 326 5.01 24.63 -1.19
CA ILE A 326 4.98 25.71 -2.19
C ILE A 326 6.34 25.84 -2.90
N GLU A 327 7.45 25.69 -2.16
CA GLU A 327 8.79 25.73 -2.73
C GLU A 327 9.07 24.62 -3.75
N ILE A 328 8.57 23.40 -3.51
CA ILE A 328 8.75 22.26 -4.43
C ILE A 328 7.87 22.46 -5.66
N GLU A 329 6.63 22.93 -5.47
CA GLU A 329 5.73 23.25 -6.57
C GLU A 329 6.31 24.35 -7.47
N GLN A 330 6.89 25.40 -6.88
CA GLN A 330 7.60 26.46 -7.61
C GLN A 330 8.80 25.88 -8.37
N ARG A 331 9.67 25.08 -7.73
CA ARG A 331 10.82 24.45 -8.41
C ARG A 331 10.40 23.56 -9.57
N LEU A 332 9.30 22.82 -9.44
CA LEU A 332 8.74 21.99 -10.52
C LEU A 332 8.20 22.84 -11.66
N ASN A 333 7.49 23.93 -11.36
CA ASN A 333 7.00 24.86 -12.37
C ASN A 333 8.15 25.55 -13.11
N ASP A 334 9.20 25.96 -12.40
CA ASP A 334 10.43 26.50 -12.98
C ASP A 334 11.14 25.46 -13.86
N PHE A 335 11.20 24.20 -13.41
CA PHE A 335 11.77 23.11 -14.19
C PHE A 335 10.98 22.87 -15.50
N ARG A 336 9.64 22.90 -15.44
CA ARG A 336 8.76 22.73 -16.62
C ARG A 336 8.78 23.91 -17.59
N ASN A 337 9.23 25.09 -17.15
CA ASN A 337 9.16 26.29 -17.98
C ASN A 337 10.03 26.13 -19.23
N VAL A 338 9.39 26.09 -20.40
CA VAL A 338 10.06 25.84 -21.69
C VAL A 338 10.92 27.04 -22.15
N LYS A 339 10.62 28.26 -21.69
CA LYS A 339 11.32 29.48 -22.13
C LYS A 339 12.59 29.74 -21.32
N GLU A 340 12.49 29.68 -20.00
CA GLU A 340 13.55 30.07 -19.06
C GLU A 340 14.04 28.91 -18.18
N GLY A 341 13.36 27.75 -18.20
CA GLY A 341 13.69 26.59 -17.40
C GLY A 341 14.67 25.61 -18.04
N ALA A 342 14.78 24.43 -17.42
CA ALA A 342 15.71 23.38 -17.84
C ALA A 342 15.23 22.59 -19.08
N VAL A 343 13.93 22.65 -19.36
CA VAL A 343 13.22 21.82 -20.34
C VAL A 343 13.00 22.61 -21.65
N THR A 344 13.00 21.90 -22.78
CA THR A 344 12.79 22.42 -24.15
C THR A 344 11.64 21.67 -24.82
N GLU A 345 11.16 22.08 -26.00
CA GLU A 345 10.12 21.34 -26.74
C GLU A 345 10.55 19.91 -27.12
N ASP A 346 11.85 19.67 -27.33
CA ASP A 346 12.45 18.35 -27.62
C ASP A 346 12.89 17.60 -26.34
N SER A 347 12.50 18.11 -25.16
CA SER A 347 12.80 17.42 -23.91
C SER A 347 11.90 16.22 -23.70
N ARG A 348 12.52 15.11 -23.33
CA ARG A 348 11.84 13.84 -23.08
C ARG A 348 12.38 13.19 -21.82
N ILE A 349 11.47 12.63 -21.04
CA ILE A 349 11.74 11.81 -19.86
C ILE A 349 11.06 10.47 -20.11
N VAL A 350 11.83 9.39 -20.02
CA VAL A 350 11.32 8.03 -20.13
C VAL A 350 11.69 7.28 -18.87
N LEU A 351 10.69 6.82 -18.13
CA LEU A 351 10.85 6.02 -16.93
C LEU A 351 10.43 4.58 -17.23
N ASP A 352 11.40 3.67 -17.19
CA ASP A 352 11.18 2.24 -17.35
C ASP A 352 10.71 1.68 -15.99
N TYR A 353 9.52 1.08 -16.00
CA TYR A 353 8.85 0.53 -14.83
C TYR A 353 8.57 -0.96 -15.04
N SER A 354 8.90 -1.80 -14.07
CA SER A 354 8.53 -3.21 -14.06
C SER A 354 7.42 -3.42 -13.04
N LYS A 355 6.27 -3.92 -13.49
CA LYS A 355 5.13 -4.29 -12.65
C LYS A 355 4.87 -5.78 -12.78
N ASP A 356 4.98 -6.52 -11.67
CA ASP A 356 4.77 -7.97 -11.61
C ASP A 356 5.60 -8.71 -12.69
N GLY A 357 6.83 -8.26 -12.91
CA GLY A 357 7.73 -8.79 -13.94
C GLY A 357 7.48 -8.30 -15.38
N HIS A 358 6.41 -7.54 -15.63
CA HIS A 358 6.07 -7.01 -16.94
C HIS A 358 6.67 -5.61 -17.15
N PRO A 359 7.40 -5.35 -18.25
CA PRO A 359 8.01 -4.06 -18.52
C PRO A 359 7.01 -3.04 -19.09
N TYR A 360 7.12 -1.80 -18.60
CA TYR A 360 6.38 -0.62 -19.03
C TYR A 360 7.33 0.57 -19.21
N LYS A 361 6.96 1.50 -20.09
CA LYS A 361 7.64 2.79 -20.27
C LYS A 361 6.67 3.94 -20.09
N LEU A 362 6.98 4.81 -19.14
CA LEU A 362 6.22 6.03 -18.87
C LEU A 362 6.98 7.18 -19.52
N HIS A 363 6.41 7.70 -20.60
CA HIS A 363 6.96 8.83 -21.35
C HIS A 363 6.32 10.13 -20.91
N TRP A 364 7.16 11.14 -20.71
CA TRP A 364 6.75 12.50 -20.41
C TRP A 364 7.53 13.49 -21.28
N SER A 365 6.81 14.48 -21.80
CA SER A 365 7.33 15.67 -22.45
C SER A 365 6.47 16.88 -22.05
N PRO A 366 6.90 18.12 -22.32
CA PRO A 366 6.08 19.31 -22.03
C PRO A 366 4.73 19.33 -22.74
N CYS A 367 4.63 18.66 -23.90
CA CYS A 367 3.46 18.73 -24.78
C CYS A 367 2.60 17.46 -24.72
N SER A 368 3.14 16.33 -24.26
CA SER A 368 2.46 15.04 -24.29
C SER A 368 2.97 14.08 -23.22
N THR A 369 2.12 13.15 -22.82
CA THR A 369 2.48 12.00 -21.98
C THR A 369 1.97 10.73 -22.64
N LYS A 370 2.71 9.62 -22.51
CA LYS A 370 2.39 8.35 -23.15
C LYS A 370 2.78 7.18 -22.24
N LEU A 371 2.06 6.07 -22.31
CA LEU A 371 2.41 4.81 -21.65
C LEU A 371 2.59 3.75 -22.73
N GLU A 372 3.65 2.94 -22.62
CA GLU A 372 3.88 1.78 -23.47
C GLU A 372 4.07 0.52 -22.63
N ARG A 373 3.57 -0.62 -23.11
CA ARG A 373 3.75 -1.95 -22.52
C ARG A 373 4.58 -2.82 -23.45
N PHE A 374 5.48 -3.62 -22.89
CA PHE A 374 6.25 -4.60 -23.67
C PHE A 374 5.45 -5.88 -23.90
N GLU A 375 5.42 -6.35 -25.14
CA GLU A 375 4.78 -7.62 -25.52
C GLU A 375 5.86 -8.70 -25.78
N PRO A 376 5.95 -9.74 -24.93
CA PRO A 376 7.02 -10.75 -25.04
C PRO A 376 6.98 -11.57 -26.33
N GLU A 377 5.79 -11.81 -26.89
CA GLU A 377 5.61 -12.66 -28.08
C GLU A 377 6.14 -12.00 -29.35
N THR A 378 5.92 -10.69 -29.50
CA THR A 378 6.34 -9.91 -30.68
C THR A 378 7.67 -9.18 -30.46
N GLY A 379 8.09 -9.01 -29.21
CA GLY A 379 9.28 -8.23 -28.82
C GLY A 379 9.11 -6.72 -28.99
N ASN A 380 7.89 -6.24 -29.22
CA ASN A 380 7.58 -4.83 -29.50
C ASN A 380 7.00 -4.11 -28.28
N TRP A 381 7.11 -2.78 -28.31
CA TRP A 381 6.43 -1.89 -27.37
C TRP A 381 5.12 -1.42 -27.99
N LEU A 382 4.01 -1.56 -27.26
CA LEU A 382 2.67 -1.18 -27.69
C LEU A 382 2.13 -0.05 -26.82
N ASP A 383 1.38 0.86 -27.43
CA ASP A 383 0.72 1.97 -26.75
C ASP A 383 -0.37 1.43 -25.81
N ASP A 384 -0.42 1.95 -24.58
CA ASP A 384 -1.39 1.56 -23.57
C ASP A 384 -2.09 2.82 -23.02
N GLU A 385 -3.39 2.95 -23.29
CA GLU A 385 -4.19 4.10 -22.85
C GLU A 385 -4.70 3.96 -21.40
N THR A 386 -4.45 2.83 -20.74
CA THR A 386 -4.97 2.52 -19.39
C THR A 386 -4.05 3.02 -18.27
N PHE A 387 -3.45 4.20 -18.45
CA PHE A 387 -2.63 4.80 -17.40
C PHE A 387 -3.51 5.27 -16.24
N ASP A 388 -3.24 4.76 -15.05
CA ASP A 388 -3.76 5.26 -13.78
C ASP A 388 -2.62 5.39 -12.76
N ILE A 389 -2.64 6.43 -11.94
CA ILE A 389 -1.54 6.70 -11.00
C ILE A 389 -1.46 5.62 -9.89
N ASN A 390 -2.58 4.97 -9.56
CA ASN A 390 -2.60 3.85 -8.60
C ASN A 390 -2.11 2.55 -9.25
N ARG A 391 -2.14 2.43 -10.59
CA ARG A 391 -1.58 1.28 -11.31
C ARG A 391 -0.05 1.23 -11.21
N PHE A 392 0.60 2.38 -11.14
CA PHE A 392 2.06 2.54 -11.04
C PHE A 392 2.44 3.27 -9.74
N PRO A 393 2.36 2.60 -8.58
CA PRO A 393 2.66 3.22 -7.30
C PRO A 393 4.15 3.59 -7.22
N VAL A 394 4.42 4.82 -6.77
CA VAL A 394 5.76 5.36 -6.45
C VAL A 394 5.58 6.41 -5.36
N SER A 395 6.30 6.28 -4.25
CA SER A 395 6.33 7.26 -3.17
C SER A 395 7.56 8.15 -3.28
N ILE A 396 7.38 9.47 -3.36
CA ILE A 396 8.47 10.43 -3.59
C ILE A 396 8.46 11.55 -2.56
N TYR A 397 9.48 11.59 -1.71
CA TYR A 397 9.70 12.62 -0.71
C TYR A 397 10.92 13.46 -1.06
N SER A 398 10.68 14.68 -1.54
CA SER A 398 11.73 15.64 -1.88
C SER A 398 12.35 16.27 -0.62
N GLN A 399 13.45 17.01 -0.78
CA GLN A 399 14.20 17.63 0.31
C GLN A 399 13.29 18.49 1.21
N LYS A 400 13.41 18.33 2.54
CA LYS A 400 12.56 18.95 3.59
C LYS A 400 11.08 18.54 3.62
N MET A 401 10.60 17.74 2.68
CA MET A 401 9.20 17.32 2.65
C MET A 401 8.83 16.47 3.88
N LEU A 402 9.73 15.61 4.34
CA LEU A 402 9.50 14.79 5.54
C LEU A 402 9.32 15.65 6.79
N PHE A 403 10.11 16.71 6.93
CA PHE A 403 9.98 17.67 8.01
C PHE A 403 8.64 18.43 7.96
N ASP A 404 8.27 18.94 6.78
CA ASP A 404 7.00 19.66 6.57
C ASP A 404 5.77 18.78 6.81
N ILE A 405 5.88 17.48 6.54
CA ILE A 405 4.84 16.50 6.84
C ILE A 405 4.84 16.22 8.35
N ALA A 406 5.99 15.92 8.96
CA ALA A 406 6.07 15.55 10.37
C ALA A 406 5.68 16.68 11.35
N THR A 407 5.74 17.94 10.91
CA THR A 407 5.30 19.10 11.70
C THR A 407 3.78 19.29 11.69
N LYS A 408 3.04 18.65 10.76
CA LYS A 408 1.58 18.76 10.68
C LYS A 408 0.90 17.69 11.55
N PRO A 409 -0.09 18.04 12.39
CA PRO A 409 -0.73 17.12 13.32
C PRO A 409 -1.31 15.85 12.68
N ASN A 410 -1.95 15.99 11.51
CA ASN A 410 -2.69 14.90 10.85
C ASN A 410 -1.91 14.22 9.72
N ALA A 411 -0.60 14.49 9.60
CA ALA A 411 0.16 14.00 8.45
C ALA A 411 0.38 12.49 8.49
N PHE A 412 0.67 11.94 9.67
CA PHE A 412 0.74 10.49 9.87
C PHE A 412 -0.61 9.82 9.56
N LEU A 413 -1.73 10.42 9.99
CA LEU A 413 -3.08 9.92 9.64
C LEU A 413 -3.29 9.88 8.13
N LYS A 414 -2.90 10.92 7.41
CA LYS A 414 -3.00 10.92 5.95
C LYS A 414 -2.21 9.80 5.30
N VAL A 415 -0.99 9.55 5.79
CA VAL A 415 -0.14 8.47 5.30
C VAL A 415 -0.75 7.08 5.61
N ILE A 416 -1.38 6.92 6.78
CA ILE A 416 -2.16 5.73 7.14
C ILE A 416 -3.36 5.56 6.19
N ASP A 417 -4.07 6.65 5.90
CA ASP A 417 -5.29 6.67 5.10
C ASP A 417 -5.06 6.29 3.63
N ASP A 418 -3.89 6.65 3.10
CA ASP A 418 -3.43 6.33 1.74
C ASP A 418 -2.94 4.87 1.61
N SER A 419 -2.80 4.13 2.72
CA SER A 419 -2.42 2.72 2.69
C SER A 419 -3.49 1.85 2.01
N GLU A 420 -3.06 0.78 1.33
CA GLU A 420 -3.98 -0.15 0.66
C GLU A 420 -4.97 -0.81 1.63
N THR A 421 -4.55 -1.03 2.88
CA THR A 421 -5.36 -1.66 3.94
C THR A 421 -6.47 -0.76 4.47
N VAL A 422 -6.19 0.53 4.66
CA VAL A 422 -7.19 1.48 5.20
C VAL A 422 -8.03 2.06 4.07
N ASN A 423 -7.37 2.50 3.01
CA ASN A 423 -7.96 3.01 1.76
C ASN A 423 -9.18 3.92 2.02
N VAL A 424 -8.92 5.09 2.61
CA VAL A 424 -9.99 6.05 2.93
C VAL A 424 -10.74 6.52 1.69
N SER A 425 -10.10 6.51 0.52
CA SER A 425 -10.77 6.86 -0.74
C SER A 425 -11.95 5.92 -1.05
N ASN A 426 -11.80 4.61 -0.82
CA ASN A 426 -12.86 3.64 -1.02
C ASN A 426 -13.89 3.70 0.11
N TRP A 427 -13.43 3.82 1.36
CA TRP A 427 -14.30 4.03 2.51
C TRP A 427 -15.21 5.26 2.33
N LYS A 428 -14.65 6.38 1.84
CA LYS A 428 -15.40 7.62 1.62
C LYS A 428 -16.48 7.48 0.55
N LYS A 429 -16.26 6.71 -0.51
CA LYS A 429 -17.30 6.42 -1.51
C LYS A 429 -18.51 5.74 -0.88
N GLU A 430 -18.27 4.78 0.01
CA GLU A 430 -19.33 4.07 0.72
C GLU A 430 -20.00 4.97 1.77
N GLN A 431 -19.23 5.77 2.50
CA GLN A 431 -19.76 6.80 3.42
C GLN A 431 -20.66 7.81 2.68
N ASP A 432 -20.27 8.27 1.50
CA ASP A 432 -21.04 9.20 0.67
C ASP A 432 -22.33 8.53 0.16
N ARG A 433 -22.25 7.25 -0.27
CA ARG A 433 -23.42 6.45 -0.69
C ARG A 433 -24.43 6.30 0.44
N LEU A 434 -23.98 5.89 1.63
CA LEU A 434 -24.84 5.74 2.82
C LEU A 434 -25.43 7.08 3.26
N SER A 435 -24.65 8.16 3.18
CA SER A 435 -25.13 9.51 3.54
C SER A 435 -26.20 10.02 2.58
N LEU A 436 -26.07 9.74 1.28
CA LEU A 436 -27.09 10.06 0.28
C LEU A 436 -28.38 9.25 0.52
N GLU A 437 -28.24 7.95 0.81
CA GLU A 437 -29.37 7.07 1.13
C GLU A 437 -30.13 7.55 2.38
N TYR A 438 -29.41 7.94 3.44
CA TYR A 438 -30.00 8.51 4.65
C TYR A 438 -30.80 9.78 4.36
N LYS A 439 -30.20 10.74 3.62
CA LYS A 439 -30.85 12.01 3.26
C LYS A 439 -32.11 11.80 2.42
N ALA A 440 -32.08 10.86 1.47
CA ALA A 440 -33.24 10.52 0.66
C ALA A 440 -34.40 9.96 1.51
N LEU A 441 -34.09 9.06 2.45
CA LEU A 441 -35.09 8.52 3.40
C LEU A 441 -35.61 9.61 4.35
N SER A 442 -34.76 10.50 4.85
CA SER A 442 -35.19 11.66 5.66
C SER A 442 -36.16 12.57 4.91
N LEU A 443 -35.90 12.84 3.63
CA LEU A 443 -36.82 13.60 2.79
C LEU A 443 -38.17 12.88 2.65
N LYS A 444 -38.15 11.57 2.43
CA LYS A 444 -39.37 10.77 2.30
C LYS A 444 -40.20 10.73 3.59
N VAL A 445 -39.55 10.63 4.75
CA VAL A 445 -40.23 10.72 6.05
C VAL A 445 -40.93 12.08 6.18
N ARG A 446 -40.27 13.19 5.84
CA ARG A 446 -40.88 14.53 5.90
C ARG A 446 -42.04 14.70 4.92
N GLU A 447 -41.96 14.11 3.72
CA GLU A 447 -43.05 14.12 2.75
C GLU A 447 -44.30 13.40 3.32
N LEU A 448 -44.11 12.22 3.93
CA LEU A 448 -45.17 11.44 4.56
C LEU A 448 -45.74 12.14 5.81
N ASP A 449 -44.88 12.71 6.66
CA ASP A 449 -45.33 13.47 7.83
C ASP A 449 -46.18 14.68 7.39
N LYS A 450 -45.81 15.38 6.30
CA LYS A 450 -46.63 16.47 5.74
C LYS A 450 -47.99 15.99 5.23
N GLN A 451 -48.06 14.85 4.56
CA GLN A 451 -49.33 14.25 4.13
C GLN A 451 -50.20 13.88 5.33
N LEU A 452 -49.61 13.34 6.39
CA LEU A 452 -50.30 13.02 7.64
C LEU A 452 -50.80 14.28 8.37
N ASP A 453 -50.07 15.39 8.32
CA ASP A 453 -50.48 16.68 8.90
C ASP A 453 -51.67 17.31 8.17
N GLU A 454 -51.94 16.91 6.91
CA GLU A 454 -53.13 17.35 6.15
C GLU A 454 -54.41 16.57 6.57
N ILE A 455 -54.26 15.36 7.13
CA ILE A 455 -55.39 14.49 7.53
C ILE A 455 -56.37 15.18 8.51
N PRO A 456 -55.93 15.86 9.60
CA PRO A 456 -56.85 16.59 10.49
C PRO A 456 -57.66 17.66 9.77
N ARG A 457 -57.07 18.32 8.77
CA ARG A 457 -57.76 19.35 7.95
C ARG A 457 -58.81 18.72 7.05
N ILE A 458 -58.48 17.58 6.42
CA ILE A 458 -59.42 16.77 5.61
C ILE A 458 -60.58 16.29 6.48
N ARG A 459 -60.30 15.79 7.68
CA ARG A 459 -61.32 15.36 8.66
C ARG A 459 -62.23 16.50 9.12
N GLY A 460 -61.67 17.70 9.32
CA GLY A 460 -62.43 18.92 9.60
C GLY A 460 -63.35 19.31 8.44
N ALA A 461 -62.82 19.32 7.21
CA ALA A 461 -63.59 19.62 6.00
C ALA A 461 -64.75 18.62 5.79
N LEU A 462 -64.52 17.32 6.05
CA LEU A 462 -65.57 16.31 6.01
C LEU A 462 -66.66 16.59 7.04
N THR A 463 -66.28 17.00 8.26
CA THR A 463 -67.22 17.38 9.31
C THR A 463 -68.08 18.58 8.90
N ASP A 464 -67.49 19.58 8.24
CA ASP A 464 -68.20 20.75 7.74
C ASP A 464 -69.18 20.39 6.60
N VAL A 465 -68.77 19.52 5.68
CA VAL A 465 -69.64 18.97 4.62
C VAL A 465 -70.79 18.18 5.22
N ASP A 466 -70.53 17.33 6.22
CA ASP A 466 -71.57 16.58 6.94
C ASP A 466 -72.55 17.51 7.66
N ASN A 467 -72.07 18.59 8.28
CA ASN A 467 -72.92 19.60 8.93
C ASN A 467 -73.79 20.37 7.92
N LYS A 468 -73.28 20.68 6.72
CA LYS A 468 -74.07 21.29 5.64
C LYS A 468 -75.15 20.34 5.12
N LEU A 469 -74.80 19.06 4.92
CA LEU A 469 -75.75 18.03 4.52
C LEU A 469 -76.82 17.77 5.60
N LEU A 470 -76.49 17.91 6.89
CA LEU A 470 -77.44 17.82 8.00
C LEU A 470 -78.45 18.98 8.03
N LYS A 471 -78.05 20.20 7.65
CA LYS A 471 -79.00 21.34 7.52
C LYS A 471 -80.03 21.11 6.40
N LEU A 472 -79.68 20.37 5.37
CA LEU A 472 -80.61 20.01 4.29
C LEU A 472 -81.70 19.01 4.74
N LYS A 473 -81.43 18.20 5.77
CA LYS A 473 -82.45 17.28 6.35
C LYS A 473 -83.66 18.00 6.93
N SER A 474 -83.57 19.28 7.31
CA SER A 474 -84.72 20.01 7.87
C SER A 474 -85.71 20.54 6.81
N CYS A 475 -85.47 20.33 5.51
CA CYS A 475 -86.31 20.83 4.40
C CYS A 475 -87.25 19.78 3.77
N GLY A 476 -87.51 18.64 4.43
CA GLY A 476 -88.47 17.63 3.95
C GLY A 476 -87.92 16.61 2.93
N LEU A 477 -86.62 16.67 2.62
CA LEU A 477 -85.91 15.76 1.72
C LEU A 477 -85.31 14.51 2.40
N SER A 478 -85.64 14.25 3.67
CA SER A 478 -84.93 13.27 4.50
C SER A 478 -84.95 11.84 3.97
N GLU A 479 -86.07 11.42 3.37
CA GLU A 479 -86.26 10.03 2.93
C GLU A 479 -85.52 9.72 1.62
N ALA A 480 -85.59 10.63 0.64
CA ALA A 480 -84.81 10.52 -0.61
C ALA A 480 -83.30 10.65 -0.37
N GLN A 481 -82.89 11.55 0.53
CA GLN A 481 -81.49 11.76 0.89
C GLN A 481 -80.90 10.57 1.67
N GLU A 482 -81.69 9.91 2.52
CA GLU A 482 -81.26 8.71 3.26
C GLU A 482 -81.17 7.48 2.33
N GLN A 483 -82.09 7.35 1.37
CA GLN A 483 -81.98 6.32 0.33
C GLN A 483 -80.78 6.57 -0.60
N GLN A 484 -80.57 7.80 -1.05
CA GLN A 484 -79.41 8.17 -1.89
C GLN A 484 -78.11 7.90 -1.13
N SER A 485 -77.96 8.37 0.12
CA SER A 485 -76.77 8.11 0.93
C SER A 485 -76.52 6.61 1.14
N LYS A 486 -77.57 5.78 1.22
CA LYS A 486 -77.46 4.33 1.35
C LYS A 486 -77.01 3.67 0.06
N PHE A 487 -77.60 4.02 -1.08
CA PHE A 487 -77.22 3.47 -2.39
C PHE A 487 -75.85 3.98 -2.84
N GLN A 488 -75.53 5.24 -2.58
CA GLN A 488 -74.20 5.82 -2.83
C GLN A 488 -73.14 5.21 -1.91
N GLY A 489 -73.47 4.93 -0.64
CA GLY A 489 -72.63 4.17 0.28
C GLY A 489 -72.39 2.72 -0.16
N LEU A 490 -73.33 2.10 -0.87
CA LEU A 490 -73.16 0.78 -1.48
C LEU A 490 -72.33 0.85 -2.78
N LEU A 491 -72.54 1.89 -3.58
CA LEU A 491 -71.79 2.13 -4.82
C LEU A 491 -70.32 2.39 -4.51
N SER A 492 -70.00 3.28 -3.56
CA SER A 492 -68.63 3.53 -3.10
C SER A 492 -67.94 2.27 -2.53
N LYS A 493 -68.67 1.43 -1.78
CA LYS A 493 -68.15 0.14 -1.30
C LYS A 493 -67.89 -0.86 -2.44
N ALA A 494 -68.64 -0.78 -3.53
CA ALA A 494 -68.41 -1.58 -4.73
C ALA A 494 -67.27 -1.00 -5.61
N ASP A 495 -67.15 0.33 -5.64
CA ASP A 495 -66.19 1.04 -6.49
C ASP A 495 -64.77 1.07 -5.89
N ASN A 496 -64.64 1.14 -4.56
CA ASN A 496 -63.33 1.14 -3.89
C ASN A 496 -62.47 -0.10 -4.22
N PRO A 497 -62.96 -1.35 -4.09
CA PRO A 497 -62.20 -2.53 -4.49
C PRO A 497 -61.80 -2.52 -5.97
N ILE A 498 -62.66 -1.98 -6.85
CA ILE A 498 -62.40 -1.85 -8.28
C ILE A 498 -61.28 -0.83 -8.53
N LYS A 499 -61.34 0.35 -7.91
CA LYS A 499 -60.30 1.38 -7.98
C LYS A 499 -58.96 0.89 -7.44
N THR A 500 -58.95 0.20 -6.30
CA THR A 500 -57.74 -0.42 -5.74
C THR A 500 -57.14 -1.45 -6.70
N MET A 501 -57.96 -2.32 -7.31
CA MET A 501 -57.48 -3.25 -8.34
C MET A 501 -56.93 -2.52 -9.58
N GLN A 502 -57.56 -1.43 -10.00
CA GLN A 502 -57.08 -0.63 -11.13
C GLN A 502 -55.73 0.04 -10.84
N ASN A 503 -55.54 0.59 -9.64
CA ASN A 503 -54.26 1.16 -9.20
C ASN A 503 -53.16 0.10 -9.14
N ASN A 504 -53.43 -1.06 -8.51
CA ASN A 504 -52.46 -2.16 -8.46
C ASN A 504 -52.08 -2.65 -9.87
N LEU A 505 -53.03 -2.70 -10.81
CA LEU A 505 -52.74 -3.03 -12.22
C LEU A 505 -51.91 -1.94 -12.92
N SER A 506 -52.07 -0.67 -12.55
CA SER A 506 -51.26 0.44 -13.04
C SER A 506 -49.82 0.33 -12.54
N ASP A 507 -49.62 0.06 -11.26
CA ASP A 507 -48.29 -0.10 -10.65
C ASP A 507 -47.53 -1.27 -11.29
N ILE A 508 -48.20 -2.42 -11.47
CA ILE A 508 -47.61 -3.58 -12.17
C ILE A 508 -47.30 -3.22 -13.64
N SER A 509 -48.17 -2.46 -14.30
CA SER A 509 -47.94 -1.98 -15.68
C SER A 509 -46.71 -1.06 -15.78
N GLU A 510 -46.45 -0.24 -14.76
CA GLU A 510 -45.28 0.64 -14.70
C GLU A 510 -43.99 -0.17 -14.51
N VAL A 511 -43.99 -1.17 -13.62
CA VAL A 511 -42.87 -2.10 -13.41
C VAL A 511 -42.52 -2.88 -14.69
N VAL A 512 -43.52 -3.32 -15.46
CA VAL A 512 -43.33 -4.00 -16.75
C VAL A 512 -42.73 -3.06 -17.81
N SER A 513 -43.09 -1.77 -17.75
CA SER A 513 -42.63 -0.75 -18.69
C SER A 513 -41.19 -0.30 -18.40
N ASN A 514 -40.82 -0.18 -17.12
CA ASN A 514 -39.51 0.25 -16.65
C ASN A 514 -38.51 -0.91 -16.45
N ARG A 515 -38.71 -2.05 -17.13
CA ARG A 515 -37.84 -3.21 -17.00
C ARG A 515 -36.41 -2.94 -17.50
N GLU A 516 -35.41 -3.35 -16.73
CA GLU A 516 -34.02 -3.39 -17.19
C GLU A 516 -33.85 -4.53 -18.22
N ARG A 517 -33.29 -4.19 -19.39
CA ARG A 517 -33.00 -5.17 -20.43
C ARG A 517 -31.58 -5.69 -20.27
N VAL A 518 -31.40 -6.99 -20.50
CA VAL A 518 -30.06 -7.58 -20.59
C VAL A 518 -29.31 -6.93 -21.76
N VAL A 519 -28.11 -6.40 -21.48
CA VAL A 519 -27.23 -5.81 -22.48
C VAL A 519 -26.43 -6.92 -23.14
N LEU A 520 -26.53 -7.04 -24.47
CA LEU A 520 -25.77 -8.01 -25.25
C LEU A 520 -24.31 -7.56 -25.34
N SER A 521 -23.36 -8.48 -25.13
CA SER A 521 -21.94 -8.18 -25.36
C SER A 521 -21.63 -8.06 -26.85
N GLU A 522 -20.61 -7.27 -27.20
CA GLU A 522 -20.11 -7.16 -28.59
C GLU A 522 -19.27 -8.38 -29.02
N GLU A 523 -18.94 -9.27 -28.08
CA GLU A 523 -18.08 -10.44 -28.25
C GLU A 523 -18.85 -11.62 -28.84
N ALA A 524 -18.34 -12.24 -29.91
CA ALA A 524 -18.90 -13.46 -30.48
C ALA A 524 -18.50 -14.70 -29.66
N GLY A 525 -19.46 -15.58 -29.33
CA GLY A 525 -19.18 -16.85 -28.64
C GLY A 525 -20.38 -17.42 -27.88
N GLU A 526 -20.13 -18.43 -27.02
CA GLU A 526 -21.15 -19.11 -26.21
C GLU A 526 -21.89 -18.16 -25.26
N LEU A 527 -21.20 -17.12 -24.76
CA LEU A 527 -21.80 -16.11 -23.89
C LEU A 527 -22.92 -15.32 -24.60
N LEU A 528 -22.71 -14.94 -25.86
CA LEU A 528 -23.70 -14.20 -26.64
C LEU A 528 -24.96 -15.05 -26.92
N GLU A 529 -24.77 -16.33 -27.24
CA GLU A 529 -25.89 -17.27 -27.43
C GLU A 529 -26.65 -17.52 -26.12
N TRP A 530 -25.94 -17.63 -25.00
CA TRP A 530 -26.57 -17.71 -23.68
C TRP A 530 -27.34 -16.43 -23.32
N GLN A 531 -26.77 -15.25 -23.57
CA GLN A 531 -27.44 -13.96 -23.33
C GLN A 531 -28.71 -13.80 -24.18
N LYS A 532 -28.69 -14.21 -25.46
CA LYS A 532 -29.89 -14.25 -26.31
C LYS A 532 -30.97 -15.19 -25.73
N ALA A 533 -30.58 -16.35 -25.20
CA ALA A 533 -31.51 -17.26 -24.55
C ALA A 533 -32.14 -16.64 -23.29
N VAL A 534 -31.36 -15.88 -22.51
CA VAL A 534 -31.88 -15.12 -21.35
C VAL A 534 -32.83 -14.01 -21.79
N CYS A 535 -32.50 -13.24 -22.83
CA CYS A 535 -33.40 -12.23 -23.39
C CYS A 535 -34.74 -12.84 -23.82
N LYS A 536 -34.69 -14.02 -24.47
CA LYS A 536 -35.90 -14.72 -24.90
C LYS A 536 -36.79 -15.12 -23.72
N VAL A 537 -36.21 -15.68 -22.65
CA VAL A 537 -36.96 -16.03 -21.43
C VAL A 537 -37.54 -14.78 -20.77
N GLN A 538 -36.79 -13.68 -20.77
CA GLN A 538 -37.23 -12.40 -20.23
C GLN A 538 -38.43 -11.85 -21.02
N ASP A 539 -38.34 -11.83 -22.36
CA ASP A 539 -39.43 -11.35 -23.21
C ASP A 539 -40.68 -12.23 -23.06
N GLU A 540 -40.55 -13.56 -23.05
CA GLU A 540 -41.68 -14.48 -22.83
C GLU A 540 -42.39 -14.25 -21.49
N LEU A 541 -41.63 -13.99 -20.41
CA LEU A 541 -42.18 -13.68 -19.09
C LEU A 541 -42.97 -12.37 -19.10
N PHE A 542 -42.39 -11.29 -19.63
CA PHE A 542 -43.02 -9.96 -19.59
C PHE A 542 -44.19 -9.84 -20.57
N ASP A 543 -44.15 -10.52 -21.72
CA ASP A 543 -45.27 -10.60 -22.65
C ASP A 543 -46.45 -11.36 -22.00
N GLY A 544 -46.17 -12.48 -21.32
CA GLY A 544 -47.19 -13.23 -20.55
C GLY A 544 -47.83 -12.39 -19.44
N ILE A 545 -47.03 -11.62 -18.70
CA ILE A 545 -47.55 -10.66 -17.70
C ILE A 545 -48.43 -9.60 -18.40
N GLY A 546 -48.01 -9.09 -19.56
CA GLY A 546 -48.77 -8.13 -20.37
C GLY A 546 -50.15 -8.65 -20.79
N GLU A 547 -50.24 -9.90 -21.25
CA GLU A 547 -51.51 -10.55 -21.60
C GLU A 547 -52.43 -10.71 -20.38
N HIS A 548 -51.89 -11.15 -19.24
CA HIS A 548 -52.66 -11.27 -18.00
C HIS A 548 -53.18 -9.92 -17.49
N LEU A 549 -52.38 -8.85 -17.61
CA LEU A 549 -52.83 -7.49 -17.30
C LEU A 549 -53.99 -7.05 -18.19
N ALA A 550 -53.92 -7.30 -19.50
CA ALA A 550 -55.00 -6.97 -20.43
C ALA A 550 -56.29 -7.74 -20.10
N GLN A 551 -56.18 -9.03 -19.74
CA GLN A 551 -57.31 -9.85 -19.35
C GLN A 551 -57.93 -9.40 -18.01
N ALA A 552 -57.11 -9.03 -17.04
CA ALA A 552 -57.56 -8.49 -15.76
C ALA A 552 -58.34 -7.16 -15.95
N LYS A 553 -57.82 -6.25 -16.78
CA LYS A 553 -58.51 -4.99 -17.14
C LYS A 553 -59.88 -5.25 -17.74
N LYS A 554 -59.97 -6.18 -18.71
CA LYS A 554 -61.25 -6.56 -19.34
C LYS A 554 -62.24 -7.17 -18.35
N SER A 555 -61.73 -7.93 -17.37
CA SER A 555 -62.55 -8.56 -16.33
C SER A 555 -63.11 -7.52 -15.36
N ILE A 556 -62.33 -6.49 -15.02
CA ILE A 556 -62.78 -5.35 -14.23
C ILE A 556 -63.87 -4.54 -14.97
N GLU A 557 -63.71 -4.28 -16.27
CA GLU A 557 -64.76 -3.63 -17.06
C GLU A 557 -66.05 -4.45 -17.11
N ALA A 558 -65.94 -5.78 -17.16
CA ALA A 558 -67.10 -6.67 -17.11
C ALA A 558 -67.81 -6.64 -15.74
N LEU A 559 -67.07 -6.45 -14.64
CA LEU A 559 -67.65 -6.28 -13.30
C LEU A 559 -68.51 -5.02 -13.20
N LYS A 560 -68.06 -3.90 -13.78
CA LYS A 560 -68.85 -2.64 -13.83
C LYS A 560 -70.16 -2.79 -14.62
N LYS A 561 -70.22 -3.72 -15.58
CA LYS A 561 -71.41 -4.00 -16.39
C LYS A 561 -72.37 -5.01 -15.77
N GLN A 562 -72.05 -5.57 -14.59
CA GLN A 562 -72.96 -6.52 -13.95
C GLN A 562 -74.24 -5.82 -13.48
N PRO A 563 -75.40 -6.53 -13.47
CA PRO A 563 -76.69 -5.96 -13.09
C PRO A 563 -76.65 -5.24 -11.74
N PHE A 564 -75.94 -5.81 -10.75
CA PHE A 564 -75.80 -5.21 -9.44
C PHE A 564 -75.14 -3.81 -9.46
N TYR A 565 -74.02 -3.66 -10.18
CA TYR A 565 -73.29 -2.38 -10.26
C TYR A 565 -74.05 -1.37 -11.13
N SER A 566 -74.56 -1.80 -12.28
CA SER A 566 -75.35 -0.97 -13.20
C SER A 566 -76.65 -0.47 -12.55
N GLU A 567 -77.37 -1.31 -11.82
CA GLU A 567 -78.59 -0.91 -11.10
C GLU A 567 -78.29 0.03 -9.93
N LEU A 568 -77.13 -0.11 -9.28
CA LEU A 568 -76.68 0.81 -8.23
C LEU A 568 -76.35 2.18 -8.81
N GLU A 569 -75.63 2.23 -9.94
CA GLU A 569 -75.29 3.46 -10.66
C GLU A 569 -76.55 4.17 -11.17
N GLU A 570 -77.48 3.42 -11.76
CA GLU A 570 -78.77 3.94 -12.24
C GLU A 570 -79.64 4.46 -11.09
N LYS A 571 -79.76 3.72 -9.98
CA LYS A 571 -80.52 4.19 -8.78
C LYS A 571 -79.93 5.42 -8.13
N VAL A 572 -78.60 5.54 -8.08
CA VAL A 572 -77.92 6.74 -7.58
C VAL A 572 -78.19 7.92 -8.52
N ALA A 573 -78.14 7.71 -9.84
CA ALA A 573 -78.47 8.74 -10.82
C ALA A 573 -79.94 9.19 -10.74
N ASP A 574 -80.88 8.25 -10.63
CA ASP A 574 -82.32 8.52 -10.52
C ASP A 574 -82.66 9.30 -9.25
N LEU A 575 -82.13 8.89 -8.09
CA LEU A 575 -82.33 9.58 -6.82
C LEU A 575 -81.71 10.98 -6.82
N THR A 576 -80.55 11.14 -7.47
CA THR A 576 -79.92 12.46 -7.64
C THR A 576 -80.80 13.38 -8.51
N HIS A 577 -81.40 12.82 -9.56
CA HIS A 577 -82.33 13.54 -10.42
C HIS A 577 -83.64 13.90 -9.69
N GLU A 578 -84.20 12.98 -8.91
CA GLU A 578 -85.41 13.21 -8.11
C GLU A 578 -85.19 14.31 -7.05
N MET A 579 -84.04 14.30 -6.37
CA MET A 579 -83.66 15.34 -5.42
C MET A 579 -83.43 16.71 -6.08
N SER A 580 -82.85 16.74 -7.28
CA SER A 580 -82.67 17.99 -8.05
C SER A 580 -84.01 18.64 -8.41
N LYS A 581 -85.01 17.83 -8.73
CA LYS A 581 -86.37 18.28 -9.08
C LYS A 581 -87.13 18.81 -7.87
N VAL A 582 -87.02 18.16 -6.71
CA VAL A 582 -87.63 18.62 -5.45
C VAL A 582 -87.00 19.93 -4.97
N LEU A 583 -85.70 20.15 -5.23
CA LEU A 583 -85.02 21.42 -4.94
C LEU A 583 -85.44 22.56 -5.87
N GLU A 584 -85.69 22.30 -7.16
CA GLU A 584 -86.25 23.30 -8.09
C GLU A 584 -87.67 23.75 -7.71
N GLU A 585 -88.47 22.87 -7.09
CA GLU A 585 -89.83 23.19 -6.62
C GLU A 585 -89.84 23.97 -5.27
N LEU A 586 -88.76 23.88 -4.48
CA LEU A 586 -88.59 24.57 -3.21
C LEU A 586 -87.84 25.91 -3.41
N ASN A 587 -88.55 26.94 -3.88
CA ASN A 587 -88.05 28.31 -4.08
C ASN A 587 -87.45 29.02 -2.83
N ASP A 588 -87.52 28.38 -1.65
CA ASP A 588 -87.07 28.87 -0.34
C ASP A 588 -85.75 28.24 0.14
N ALA A 589 -85.15 27.30 -0.61
CA ALA A 589 -83.86 26.72 -0.27
C ALA A 589 -82.72 27.60 -0.81
N GLU A 590 -81.91 28.20 0.07
CA GLU A 590 -80.73 29.02 -0.28
C GLU A 590 -79.57 28.24 -0.94
N ILE A 591 -79.80 27.04 -1.48
CA ILE A 591 -78.76 26.14 -2.03
C ILE A 591 -79.24 25.58 -3.38
N SER A 592 -78.42 25.70 -4.42
CA SER A 592 -78.75 25.23 -5.78
C SER A 592 -78.59 23.71 -5.95
N PRO A 593 -79.30 23.08 -6.91
CA PRO A 593 -79.13 21.66 -7.23
C PRO A 593 -77.68 21.24 -7.56
N ASP A 594 -76.94 22.12 -8.23
CA ASP A 594 -75.52 21.91 -8.57
C ASP A 594 -74.63 21.86 -7.31
N GLU A 595 -74.92 22.71 -6.31
CA GLU A 595 -74.16 22.80 -5.06
C GLU A 595 -74.35 21.56 -4.17
N LEU A 596 -75.52 20.90 -4.23
CA LEU A 596 -75.76 19.63 -3.52
C LEU A 596 -74.94 18.48 -4.12
N SER A 597 -74.92 18.39 -5.45
CA SER A 597 -74.13 17.37 -6.16
C SER A 597 -72.63 17.55 -5.86
N GLU A 598 -72.16 18.79 -5.82
CA GLU A 598 -70.79 19.14 -5.47
C GLU A 598 -70.45 18.72 -4.03
N LEU A 599 -71.34 18.95 -3.05
CA LEU A 599 -71.14 18.56 -1.65
C LEU A 599 -71.08 17.02 -1.46
N LEU A 600 -71.89 16.26 -2.20
CA LEU A 600 -71.88 14.80 -2.15
C LEU A 600 -70.63 14.20 -2.80
N SER A 601 -70.21 14.70 -3.96
CA SER A 601 -68.94 14.32 -4.61
C SER A 601 -67.76 14.60 -3.68
N LYS A 602 -67.73 15.79 -3.08
CA LYS A 602 -66.66 16.22 -2.17
C LYS A 602 -66.60 15.37 -0.91
N LYS A 603 -67.74 14.87 -0.41
CA LYS A 603 -67.79 13.92 0.71
C LYS A 603 -67.15 12.57 0.34
N GLU A 604 -67.38 12.07 -0.88
CA GLU A 604 -66.76 10.82 -1.33
C GLU A 604 -65.25 10.96 -1.53
N GLU A 605 -64.80 12.06 -2.12
CA GLU A 605 -63.38 12.39 -2.27
C GLU A 605 -62.66 12.41 -0.92
N LEU A 606 -63.18 13.18 0.04
CA LEU A 606 -62.60 13.31 1.38
C LEU A 606 -62.59 11.98 2.16
N ASN A 607 -63.62 11.13 1.99
CA ASN A 607 -63.65 9.79 2.61
C ASN A 607 -62.61 8.85 1.98
N THR A 608 -62.38 8.96 0.68
CA THR A 608 -61.39 8.13 -0.03
C THR A 608 -59.97 8.49 0.41
N GLU A 609 -59.69 9.79 0.61
CA GLU A 609 -58.42 10.26 1.17
C GLU A 609 -58.22 9.80 2.62
N LEU A 610 -59.27 9.81 3.45
CA LEU A 610 -59.23 9.31 4.83
C LEU A 610 -58.97 7.79 4.92
N LEU A 611 -59.43 7.01 3.95
CA LEU A 611 -59.15 5.56 3.89
C LEU A 611 -57.65 5.26 3.69
N GLN A 612 -56.86 6.23 3.22
CA GLN A 612 -55.42 6.09 3.02
C GLN A 612 -54.60 6.37 4.30
N GLU A 613 -55.22 6.88 5.38
CA GLU A 613 -54.53 7.27 6.62
C GLU A 613 -53.71 6.13 7.23
N GLU A 614 -54.28 4.92 7.35
CA GLU A 614 -53.57 3.76 7.91
C GLU A 614 -52.40 3.34 7.03
N SER A 615 -52.59 3.33 5.70
CA SER A 615 -51.52 2.99 4.75
C SER A 615 -50.36 3.99 4.80
N LEU A 616 -50.64 5.29 4.91
CA LEU A 616 -49.61 6.33 5.04
C LEU A 616 -48.83 6.19 6.35
N LYS A 617 -49.50 5.87 7.47
CA LYS A 617 -48.84 5.60 8.76
C LYS A 617 -47.92 4.40 8.70
N ASP A 618 -48.36 3.31 8.06
CA ASP A 618 -47.54 2.11 7.88
C ASP A 618 -46.32 2.38 7.01
N GLN A 619 -46.50 3.08 5.88
CA GLN A 619 -45.38 3.49 5.02
C GLN A 619 -44.39 4.39 5.76
N ARG A 620 -44.88 5.36 6.54
CA ARG A 620 -44.04 6.26 7.35
C ARG A 620 -43.22 5.47 8.37
N LEU A 621 -43.82 4.49 9.05
CA LEU A 621 -43.13 3.63 10.00
C LEU A 621 -42.06 2.76 9.32
N GLU A 622 -42.37 2.19 8.15
CA GLU A 622 -41.43 1.37 7.39
C GLU A 622 -40.22 2.19 6.91
N VAL A 623 -40.46 3.37 6.34
CA VAL A 623 -39.41 4.29 5.87
C VAL A 623 -38.56 4.77 7.04
N ASP A 624 -39.16 5.07 8.20
CA ASP A 624 -38.40 5.47 9.40
C ASP A 624 -37.52 4.33 9.94
N ASN A 625 -38.04 3.09 9.97
CA ASN A 625 -37.24 1.92 10.36
C ASN A 625 -36.04 1.72 9.42
N LYS A 626 -36.23 1.90 8.10
CA LYS A 626 -35.12 1.88 7.12
C LYS A 626 -34.13 3.01 7.39
N ARG A 627 -34.60 4.24 7.63
CA ARG A 627 -33.77 5.41 7.96
C ARG A 627 -32.89 5.15 9.19
N GLN A 628 -33.47 4.61 10.26
CA GLN A 628 -32.73 4.25 11.48
C GLN A 628 -31.70 3.14 11.24
N ALA A 629 -32.04 2.14 10.42
CA ALA A 629 -31.10 1.09 10.05
C ALA A 629 -29.91 1.63 9.23
N ILE A 630 -30.14 2.55 8.28
CA ILE A 630 -29.06 3.21 7.53
C ILE A 630 -28.20 4.08 8.44
N PHE A 631 -28.80 4.81 9.39
CA PHE A 631 -28.03 5.59 10.37
C PHE A 631 -27.12 4.71 11.23
N LYS A 632 -27.60 3.53 11.64
CA LYS A 632 -26.76 2.55 12.34
C LYS A 632 -25.60 2.09 11.47
N LYS A 633 -25.85 1.75 10.20
CA LYS A 633 -24.78 1.39 9.24
C LYS A 633 -23.76 2.51 9.05
N LEU A 634 -24.19 3.77 8.97
CA LEU A 634 -23.31 4.94 8.91
C LEU A 634 -22.40 5.03 10.14
N THR A 635 -22.96 4.81 11.33
CA THR A 635 -22.20 4.84 12.59
C THR A 635 -21.18 3.69 12.65
N ASP A 636 -21.62 2.47 12.32
CA ASP A 636 -20.76 1.28 12.30
C ASP A 636 -19.63 1.44 11.26
N HIS A 637 -19.95 1.95 10.07
CA HIS A 637 -18.97 2.23 9.01
C HIS A 637 -17.97 3.31 9.42
N ARG A 638 -18.38 4.33 10.17
CA ARG A 638 -17.45 5.32 10.73
C ARG A 638 -16.49 4.73 11.74
N LEU A 639 -16.94 3.82 12.60
CA LEU A 639 -16.08 3.13 13.56
C LEU A 639 -15.15 2.11 12.88
N GLU A 640 -15.60 1.50 11.78
CA GLU A 640 -14.79 0.60 10.95
C GLU A 640 -13.49 1.29 10.47
N LEU A 641 -13.55 2.58 10.10
CA LEU A 641 -12.37 3.35 9.72
C LEU A 641 -11.31 3.40 10.83
N SER A 642 -11.74 3.70 12.07
CA SER A 642 -10.84 3.75 13.22
C SER A 642 -10.24 2.39 13.55
N ASN A 643 -11.00 1.31 13.36
CA ASN A 643 -10.53 -0.06 13.53
C ASN A 643 -9.49 -0.41 12.46
N LYS A 644 -9.75 -0.13 11.18
CA LYS A 644 -8.80 -0.33 10.07
C LYS A 644 -7.49 0.41 10.30
N ARG A 645 -7.55 1.68 10.73
CA ARG A 645 -6.36 2.48 11.10
C ARG A 645 -5.59 1.82 12.26
N THR A 646 -6.29 1.34 13.28
CA THR A 646 -5.68 0.69 14.45
C THR A 646 -5.04 -0.65 14.10
N GLU A 647 -5.70 -1.47 13.29
CA GLU A 647 -5.19 -2.76 12.80
C GLU A 647 -3.96 -2.58 11.93
N PHE A 648 -3.98 -1.59 11.03
CA PHE A 648 -2.81 -1.22 10.22
C PHE A 648 -1.60 -0.92 11.10
N ILE A 649 -1.74 -0.04 12.09
CA ILE A 649 -0.63 0.32 13.00
C ILE A 649 -0.13 -0.89 13.81
N LYS A 650 -1.04 -1.73 14.32
CA LYS A 650 -0.65 -2.95 15.04
C LYS A 650 0.13 -3.92 14.16
N ALA A 651 -0.22 -4.02 12.89
CA ALA A 651 0.46 -4.90 11.94
C ALA A 651 1.91 -4.46 11.64
N LEU A 652 2.26 -3.19 11.86
CA LEU A 652 3.61 -2.69 11.62
C LEU A 652 4.64 -3.17 12.66
N GLY A 653 4.20 -3.57 13.86
CA GLY A 653 5.10 -4.09 14.88
C GLY A 653 6.22 -3.12 15.32
N LEU A 654 5.96 -1.82 15.27
CA LEU A 654 6.94 -0.77 15.58
C LEU A 654 7.41 -0.86 17.04
N THR A 655 8.72 -1.01 17.24
CA THR A 655 9.34 -1.01 18.58
C THR A 655 9.63 0.40 19.08
N ASP A 656 10.14 1.25 18.19
CA ASP A 656 10.69 2.57 18.56
C ASP A 656 9.62 3.69 18.55
N LEU A 657 8.46 3.40 17.94
CA LEU A 657 7.33 4.31 17.76
C LEU A 657 6.05 3.67 18.27
N ASP A 658 5.41 4.34 19.22
CA ASP A 658 4.09 3.97 19.75
C ASP A 658 3.05 4.93 19.16
N ILE A 659 2.35 4.46 18.14
CA ILE A 659 1.28 5.21 17.46
C ILE A 659 -0.06 4.68 17.95
N LYS A 660 -0.92 5.58 18.44
CA LYS A 660 -2.28 5.26 18.90
C LYS A 660 -3.31 6.09 18.15
N ILE A 661 -4.27 5.40 17.55
CA ILE A 661 -5.45 6.02 16.96
C ILE A 661 -6.44 6.32 18.10
N LEU A 662 -6.98 7.54 18.09
CA LEU A 662 -7.94 8.03 19.07
C LEU A 662 -9.30 8.23 18.36
N PRO A 663 -10.22 7.25 18.40
CA PRO A 663 -11.46 7.31 17.63
C PRO A 663 -12.30 8.55 17.97
N LEU A 664 -12.73 9.28 16.93
CA LEU A 664 -13.56 10.49 17.05
C LEU A 664 -12.96 11.61 17.92
N ALA A 665 -11.64 11.58 18.16
CA ALA A 665 -10.95 12.48 19.07
C ALA A 665 -9.91 13.36 18.35
N CYS A 666 -10.31 13.95 17.22
CA CYS A 666 -9.50 14.94 16.50
C CYS A 666 -9.14 16.15 17.38
N ASP A 667 -8.20 16.97 16.90
CA ASP A 667 -7.87 18.23 17.55
C ASP A 667 -9.03 19.25 17.48
N SER A 668 -8.91 20.32 18.27
CA SER A 668 -9.94 21.35 18.39
C SER A 668 -10.19 22.12 17.10
N GLU A 669 -9.16 22.34 16.27
CA GLU A 669 -9.32 23.06 15.00
C GLU A 669 -10.06 22.21 13.97
N GLU A 670 -9.71 20.93 13.87
CA GLU A 670 -10.38 19.97 13.00
C GLU A 670 -11.83 19.74 13.45
N LEU A 671 -12.08 19.69 14.77
CA LEU A 671 -13.43 19.55 15.32
C LEU A 671 -14.34 20.73 14.94
N ILE A 672 -13.84 21.96 15.09
CA ILE A 672 -14.54 23.18 14.66
C ILE A 672 -14.78 23.11 13.16
N SER A 673 -13.73 22.91 12.36
CA SER A 673 -13.84 22.95 10.90
C SER A 673 -14.78 21.87 10.35
N GLY A 674 -14.79 20.67 10.95
CA GLY A 674 -15.71 19.60 10.63
C GLY A 674 -17.17 19.99 10.89
N TYR A 675 -17.46 20.55 12.07
CA TYR A 675 -18.79 21.05 12.41
C TYR A 675 -19.24 22.17 11.46
N GLN A 676 -18.36 23.13 11.13
CA GLN A 676 -18.68 24.23 10.23
C GLN A 676 -19.00 23.74 8.81
N ARG A 677 -18.24 22.76 8.29
CA ARG A 677 -18.52 22.12 6.99
C ARG A 677 -19.87 21.41 6.97
N ALA A 678 -20.24 20.75 8.07
CA ALA A 678 -21.49 20.00 8.16
C ALA A 678 -22.72 20.90 8.37
N SER A 679 -22.62 21.90 9.26
CA SER A 679 -23.71 22.82 9.59
C SER A 679 -23.86 23.97 8.58
N GLY A 680 -22.81 24.32 7.84
CA GLY A 680 -22.76 25.52 7.01
C GLY A 680 -22.58 26.82 7.80
N ILE A 681 -22.25 26.75 9.09
CA ILE A 681 -22.01 27.93 9.95
C ILE A 681 -20.50 28.26 9.91
N ASP A 682 -20.11 29.18 9.04
CA ASP A 682 -18.71 29.57 8.80
C ASP A 682 -18.10 30.55 9.83
N LYS A 683 -18.92 31.06 10.76
CA LYS A 683 -18.56 32.07 11.77
C LYS A 683 -18.78 31.51 13.19
N PHE A 684 -18.51 32.34 14.20
CA PHE A 684 -18.76 32.04 15.62
C PHE A 684 -17.85 30.97 16.25
N ASN A 685 -16.58 30.86 15.82
CA ASN A 685 -15.62 29.89 16.37
C ASN A 685 -15.61 29.86 17.91
N MET A 686 -15.57 31.04 18.56
CA MET A 686 -15.59 31.20 20.02
C MET A 686 -16.87 30.71 20.73
N HIS A 687 -17.97 30.50 20.00
CA HIS A 687 -19.22 29.94 20.55
C HIS A 687 -19.42 28.47 20.16
N ILE A 688 -18.84 28.05 19.02
CA ILE A 688 -18.78 26.66 18.61
C ILE A 688 -17.89 25.88 19.59
N LEU A 689 -16.67 26.37 19.83
CA LEU A 689 -15.74 25.80 20.80
C LEU A 689 -14.76 26.87 21.30
N ASP A 690 -14.78 27.09 22.61
CA ASP A 690 -13.75 27.83 23.34
C ASP A 690 -13.25 26.92 24.47
N ILE A 691 -11.95 26.61 24.46
CA ILE A 691 -11.35 25.65 25.38
C ILE A 691 -11.39 26.18 26.83
N GLU A 692 -11.51 27.49 27.02
CA GLU A 692 -11.59 28.11 28.34
C GLU A 692 -13.03 28.28 28.85
N ARG A 693 -14.05 28.07 28.01
CA ARG A 693 -15.46 28.29 28.34
C ARG A 693 -16.32 27.05 28.15
N ASP A 694 -16.85 26.56 29.27
CA ASP A 694 -17.75 25.40 29.35
C ASP A 694 -19.11 25.60 28.65
N SER A 695 -19.52 26.85 28.45
CA SER A 695 -20.77 27.24 27.79
C SER A 695 -20.75 27.18 26.25
N THR A 696 -19.72 26.59 25.64
CA THR A 696 -19.64 26.44 24.18
C THR A 696 -20.19 25.10 23.69
N LEU A 697 -20.72 25.08 22.47
CA LEU A 697 -21.51 23.97 21.93
C LEU A 697 -20.75 22.63 21.93
N LEU A 698 -19.48 22.63 21.56
CA LEU A 698 -18.65 21.43 21.44
C LEU A 698 -17.71 21.21 22.65
N PHE A 699 -17.84 22.01 23.72
CA PHE A 699 -16.95 21.94 24.87
C PHE A 699 -16.93 20.56 25.51
N GLU A 700 -18.12 20.00 25.80
CA GLU A 700 -18.23 18.68 26.43
C GLU A 700 -17.56 17.60 25.57
N LEU A 701 -17.76 17.64 24.25
CA LEU A 701 -17.17 16.70 23.30
C LEU A 701 -15.63 16.79 23.29
N ASN A 702 -15.09 18.01 23.32
CA ASN A 702 -13.65 18.28 23.34
C ASN A 702 -12.99 17.93 24.69
N ASN A 703 -13.70 18.11 25.81
CA ASN A 703 -13.17 17.90 27.16
C ASN A 703 -13.16 16.42 27.59
N ILE A 704 -13.77 15.52 26.82
CA ILE A 704 -13.61 14.08 27.02
C ILE A 704 -12.15 13.72 26.76
N ASP A 705 -11.48 13.10 27.75
CA ASP A 705 -10.08 12.68 27.65
C ASP A 705 -9.81 11.92 26.34
N ARG A 706 -9.05 12.57 25.45
CA ARG A 706 -8.68 12.08 24.11
C ARG A 706 -7.85 10.81 24.16
N PHE A 707 -7.07 10.61 25.22
CA PHE A 707 -6.11 9.50 25.31
C PHE A 707 -6.70 8.21 25.87
N ASN A 708 -7.95 8.23 26.31
CA ASN A 708 -8.65 7.05 26.80
C ASN A 708 -9.57 6.46 25.71
N PRO A 709 -9.24 5.30 25.13
CA PRO A 709 -10.01 4.70 24.03
C PRO A 709 -11.41 4.21 24.46
N ASN A 710 -11.63 3.94 25.76
CA ASN A 710 -12.93 3.53 26.28
C ASN A 710 -13.98 4.66 26.21
N ASN A 711 -13.54 5.89 25.94
CA ASN A 711 -14.41 7.05 25.81
C ASN A 711 -15.10 7.17 24.43
N THR A 712 -14.85 6.25 23.49
CA THR A 712 -15.49 6.30 22.15
C THR A 712 -17.02 6.27 22.24
N SER A 713 -17.59 5.39 23.09
CA SER A 713 -19.04 5.34 23.32
C SER A 713 -19.58 6.63 23.95
N LYS A 714 -18.82 7.22 24.87
CA LYS A 714 -19.16 8.51 25.51
C LYS A 714 -19.18 9.65 24.48
N ARG A 715 -18.24 9.67 23.53
CA ARG A 715 -18.22 10.67 22.44
C ARG A 715 -19.44 10.56 21.54
N LEU A 716 -19.84 9.34 21.17
CA LEU A 716 -21.04 9.11 20.38
C LEU A 716 -22.30 9.58 21.12
N GLU A 717 -22.37 9.36 22.43
CA GLU A 717 -23.48 9.83 23.26
C GLU A 717 -23.56 11.37 23.30
N VAL A 718 -22.45 12.06 23.58
CA VAL A 718 -22.39 13.53 23.57
C VAL A 718 -22.68 14.09 22.18
N LEU A 719 -22.14 13.48 21.12
CA LEU A 719 -22.46 13.88 19.74
C LEU A 719 -23.96 13.75 19.43
N LYS A 720 -24.62 12.69 19.92
CA LYS A 720 -26.06 12.53 19.80
C LYS A 720 -26.82 13.64 20.51
N GLN A 721 -26.37 14.06 21.70
CA GLN A 721 -26.97 15.18 22.42
C GLN A 721 -26.81 16.51 21.67
N VAL A 722 -25.62 16.76 21.09
CA VAL A 722 -25.38 17.93 20.25
C VAL A 722 -26.30 17.92 19.02
N LYS A 723 -26.48 16.77 18.36
CA LYS A 723 -27.41 16.65 17.21
C LYS A 723 -28.86 16.89 17.63
N GLN A 724 -29.28 16.33 18.77
CA GLN A 724 -30.62 16.54 19.33
C GLN A 724 -30.87 18.01 19.66
N TYR A 725 -29.88 18.72 20.22
CA TYR A 725 -29.95 20.15 20.49
C TYR A 725 -30.36 20.97 19.25
N HIS A 726 -29.78 20.67 18.08
CA HIS A 726 -30.09 21.40 16.85
C HIS A 726 -31.54 21.19 16.40
N ARG A 727 -32.10 19.97 16.60
CA ARG A 727 -33.50 19.68 16.31
C ARG A 727 -34.43 20.38 17.30
N ASP A 728 -34.11 20.34 18.59
CA ASP A 728 -34.93 20.96 19.64
C ASP A 728 -35.03 22.48 19.47
N VAL A 729 -33.91 23.14 19.12
CA VAL A 729 -33.88 24.58 18.81
C VAL A 729 -34.75 24.92 17.59
N LYS A 730 -34.77 24.05 16.57
CA LYS A 730 -35.59 24.27 15.38
C LYS A 730 -37.08 24.05 15.61
N ASP A 731 -37.43 23.09 16.47
CA ASP A 731 -38.81 22.76 16.84
C ASP A 731 -39.40 23.71 17.90
N ASP A 732 -38.70 24.79 18.28
CA ASP A 732 -39.06 25.73 19.35
C ASP A 732 -39.36 25.02 20.70
N LYS A 733 -38.62 23.94 20.99
CA LYS A 733 -38.77 23.15 22.21
C LYS A 733 -37.89 23.72 23.32
N PRO A 734 -38.44 24.14 24.48
CA PRO A 734 -37.71 24.89 25.51
C PRO A 734 -36.75 24.06 26.39
N ASN A 735 -36.41 22.83 25.99
CA ASN A 735 -35.82 21.84 26.91
C ASN A 735 -34.40 21.40 26.53
N SER A 736 -33.56 22.36 26.15
CA SER A 736 -32.21 22.07 25.73
C SER A 736 -31.21 22.19 26.89
N SER A 737 -30.56 21.10 27.28
CA SER A 737 -29.52 21.00 28.33
C SER A 737 -28.27 21.86 28.08
N TYR A 738 -28.18 22.49 26.91
CA TYR A 738 -27.04 23.26 26.44
C TYR A 738 -27.30 24.77 26.58
N CYS A 739 -26.48 25.43 27.41
CA CYS A 739 -26.50 26.88 27.59
C CYS A 739 -25.57 27.55 26.56
N VAL A 740 -25.99 27.60 25.29
CA VAL A 740 -25.21 28.21 24.20
C VAL A 740 -25.57 29.69 24.06
N HIS A 741 -24.61 30.51 23.64
CA HIS A 741 -24.83 31.93 23.42
C HIS A 741 -25.89 32.20 22.34
N GLY A 742 -26.85 33.09 22.62
CA GLY A 742 -28.05 33.30 21.78
C GLY A 742 -27.80 33.77 20.34
N SER A 743 -26.61 34.28 20.01
CA SER A 743 -26.23 34.57 18.61
C SER A 743 -26.05 33.31 17.78
N LEU A 744 -25.48 32.24 18.36
CA LEU A 744 -25.32 30.95 17.69
C LEU A 744 -26.65 30.21 17.63
N THR A 745 -27.45 30.25 18.70
CA THR A 745 -28.80 29.68 18.73
C THR A 745 -29.68 30.23 17.60
N LYS A 746 -29.72 31.56 17.42
CA LYS A 746 -30.43 32.19 16.28
C LYS A 746 -29.93 31.74 14.92
N LYS A 747 -28.66 31.36 14.79
CA LYS A 747 -28.12 30.86 13.54
C LYS A 747 -28.50 29.38 13.31
N ILE A 748 -28.56 28.60 14.38
CA ILE A 748 -29.05 27.22 14.37
C ILE A 748 -30.55 27.18 14.00
N GLU A 749 -31.37 28.10 14.51
CA GLU A 749 -32.79 28.24 14.13
C GLU A 749 -32.99 28.45 12.63
N GLN A 750 -32.02 29.07 11.94
CA GLN A 750 -32.08 29.35 10.50
C GLN A 750 -31.65 28.16 9.62
N LEU A 751 -31.24 27.03 10.19
CA LEU A 751 -30.79 25.88 9.41
C LEU A 751 -31.94 25.20 8.68
N SER A 752 -31.73 24.91 7.39
CA SER A 752 -32.66 24.11 6.58
C SER A 752 -32.75 22.66 7.08
N GLU A 753 -33.83 21.96 6.74
CA GLU A 753 -33.97 20.52 7.04
C GLU A 753 -32.85 19.68 6.43
N GLU A 754 -32.43 20.05 5.21
CA GLU A 754 -31.32 19.41 4.51
C GLU A 754 -29.99 19.59 5.24
N GLN A 755 -29.72 20.78 5.79
CA GLN A 755 -28.52 21.02 6.60
C GLN A 755 -28.53 20.21 7.90
N LEU A 756 -29.68 20.01 8.52
CA LEU A 756 -29.79 19.12 9.69
C LEU A 756 -29.49 17.67 9.32
N ASP A 757 -29.96 17.17 8.16
CA ASP A 757 -29.62 15.82 7.70
C ASP A 757 -28.11 15.67 7.39
N ILE A 758 -27.48 16.70 6.83
CA ILE A 758 -26.02 16.73 6.63
C ILE A 758 -25.29 16.65 7.97
N LEU A 759 -25.71 17.45 8.95
CA LEU A 759 -25.14 17.43 10.31
C LEU A 759 -25.36 16.07 11.00
N GLU A 760 -26.50 15.44 10.78
CA GLU A 760 -26.79 14.10 11.31
C GLU A 760 -25.82 13.05 10.72
N CYS A 761 -25.43 13.18 9.46
CA CYS A 761 -24.42 12.31 8.83
C CYS A 761 -22.97 12.62 9.24
N TRP A 762 -22.72 13.75 9.91
CA TRP A 762 -21.37 14.17 10.29
C TRP A 762 -20.88 13.48 11.58
N PHE A 763 -19.59 13.16 11.59
CA PHE A 763 -18.86 12.62 12.73
C PHE A 763 -17.50 13.33 12.85
N PRO A 764 -16.97 13.55 14.06
CA PRO A 764 -15.59 13.99 14.24
C PRO A 764 -14.58 13.05 13.59
N GLU A 765 -13.45 13.57 13.15
CA GLU A 765 -12.32 12.77 12.66
C GLU A 765 -11.60 12.05 13.81
N ASP A 766 -10.74 11.09 13.49
CA ASP A 766 -9.90 10.45 14.50
C ASP A 766 -8.73 11.36 14.87
N GLY A 767 -8.33 11.31 16.14
CA GLY A 767 -7.05 11.84 16.58
C GLY A 767 -5.94 10.80 16.46
N ILE A 768 -4.71 11.27 16.59
CA ILE A 768 -3.52 10.42 16.65
C ILE A 768 -2.62 10.88 17.79
N GLU A 769 -2.16 9.92 18.59
CA GLU A 769 -1.10 10.14 19.57
C GLU A 769 0.14 9.37 19.11
N ILE A 770 1.27 10.05 19.01
CA ILE A 770 2.54 9.44 18.64
C ILE A 770 3.51 9.67 19.78
N ARG A 771 4.13 8.59 20.26
CA ARG A 771 5.22 8.62 21.23
C ARG A 771 6.44 7.95 20.65
N PHE A 772 7.59 8.57 20.79
CA PHE A 772 8.88 8.01 20.38
C PHE A 772 9.66 7.55 21.61
N GLN A 773 10.52 6.55 21.44
CA GLN A 773 11.44 6.10 22.47
C GLN A 773 12.67 7.00 22.51
N ASP A 774 13.00 7.56 23.68
CA ASP A 774 14.26 8.30 23.89
C ASP A 774 15.45 7.35 24.09
N GLU A 775 16.67 7.89 24.09
CA GLU A 775 17.92 7.12 24.26
C GLU A 775 17.98 6.30 25.57
N ILE A 776 17.14 6.63 26.56
CA ILE A 776 17.05 5.98 27.87
C ILE A 776 15.91 4.94 27.89
N GLY A 777 15.16 4.82 26.80
CA GLY A 777 14.05 3.89 26.63
C GLY A 777 12.69 4.40 27.10
N ASN A 778 12.56 5.68 27.46
CA ASN A 778 11.28 6.25 27.87
C ASN A 778 10.47 6.71 26.65
N LYS A 779 9.15 6.48 26.68
CA LYS A 779 8.23 6.96 25.65
C LYS A 779 7.81 8.41 25.89
N ARG A 780 8.13 9.31 24.97
CA ARG A 780 7.76 10.74 25.04
C ARG A 780 6.84 11.15 23.89
N PRO A 781 5.90 12.08 24.09
CA PRO A 781 5.05 12.60 23.01
C PRO A 781 5.87 13.27 21.91
N LEU A 782 5.54 12.96 20.65
CA LEU A 782 6.24 13.49 19.48
C LEU A 782 6.13 15.02 19.37
N ASP A 783 5.04 15.63 19.86
CA ASP A 783 4.85 17.08 19.83
C ASP A 783 5.98 17.86 20.51
N LYS A 784 6.58 17.27 21.55
CA LYS A 784 7.70 17.82 22.33
C LYS A 784 9.08 17.44 21.78
N ALA A 785 9.14 16.66 20.71
CA ALA A 785 10.38 16.21 20.09
C ALA A 785 11.07 17.34 19.32
N SER A 786 12.38 17.24 19.17
CA SER A 786 13.12 18.15 18.30
C SER A 786 12.67 18.01 16.84
N PRO A 787 12.84 19.05 16.00
CA PRO A 787 12.62 18.97 14.55
C PRO A 787 13.15 17.68 13.91
N GLY A 788 14.39 17.30 14.23
CA GLY A 788 15.00 16.10 13.65
C GLY A 788 14.43 14.79 14.17
N GLN A 789 14.02 14.74 15.45
CA GLN A 789 13.31 13.57 15.99
C GLN A 789 11.94 13.37 15.33
N LYS A 790 11.24 14.45 14.97
CA LYS A 790 9.98 14.37 14.21
C LYS A 790 10.20 13.80 12.82
N SER A 791 11.19 14.31 12.09
CA SER A 791 11.57 13.81 10.76
C SER A 791 12.04 12.35 10.80
N ALA A 792 12.84 11.97 11.81
CA ALA A 792 13.30 10.60 12.00
C ALA A 792 12.13 9.64 12.23
N SER A 793 11.17 10.07 13.06
CA SER A 793 9.98 9.28 13.38
C SER A 793 9.10 9.07 12.15
N MET A 794 8.89 10.12 11.34
CA MET A 794 8.18 10.00 10.07
C MET A 794 8.91 9.08 9.10
N LEU A 795 10.23 9.22 8.95
CA LEU A 795 11.02 8.36 8.07
C LEU A 795 10.96 6.90 8.51
N ASN A 796 11.11 6.62 9.81
CA ASN A 796 11.00 5.27 10.34
C ASN A 796 9.61 4.67 10.10
N PHE A 797 8.55 5.47 10.33
CA PHE A 797 7.19 5.08 9.98
C PHE A 797 7.05 4.72 8.49
N LEU A 798 7.53 5.58 7.58
CA LEU A 798 7.53 5.29 6.14
C LEU A 798 8.35 4.05 5.76
N LEU A 799 9.44 3.77 6.47
CA LEU A 799 10.28 2.58 6.28
C LEU A 799 9.66 1.31 6.88
N SER A 800 8.64 1.41 7.72
CA SER A 800 7.97 0.23 8.31
C SER A 800 6.89 -0.39 7.41
N TYR A 801 6.30 0.36 6.48
CA TYR A 801 5.18 -0.11 5.64
C TYR A 801 5.41 0.15 4.14
N GLY A 802 4.57 -0.45 3.31
CA GLY A 802 4.56 -0.26 1.86
C GLY A 802 5.47 -1.22 1.08
N THR A 803 5.11 -1.49 -0.17
CA THR A 803 5.85 -2.35 -1.12
C THR A 803 6.21 -1.61 -2.42
N ASP A 804 5.70 -0.40 -2.60
CA ASP A 804 5.96 0.48 -3.73
C ASP A 804 7.36 1.11 -3.67
N PRO A 805 7.99 1.43 -4.81
CA PRO A 805 9.28 2.13 -4.83
C PRO A 805 9.25 3.43 -4.01
N LEU A 806 10.16 3.53 -3.05
CA LEU A 806 10.32 4.72 -2.22
C LEU A 806 11.54 5.53 -2.66
N ILE A 807 11.31 6.80 -2.94
CA ILE A 807 12.32 7.77 -3.35
C ILE A 807 12.46 8.86 -2.30
N LEU A 808 13.68 9.06 -1.79
CA LEU A 808 13.99 10.04 -0.76
C LEU A 808 15.09 11.00 -1.24
N ASP A 809 14.85 12.31 -1.15
CA ASP A 809 15.87 13.33 -1.42
C ASP A 809 16.43 13.90 -0.13
N GLN A 810 17.72 13.63 0.12
CA GLN A 810 18.48 14.12 1.26
C GLN A 810 17.74 13.96 2.59
N PRO A 811 17.28 12.74 2.94
CA PRO A 811 16.60 12.51 4.21
C PRO A 811 17.48 12.85 5.42
N GLU A 812 18.81 12.89 5.25
CA GLU A 812 19.78 13.24 6.30
C GLU A 812 19.78 14.72 6.74
N ASP A 813 19.31 15.66 5.92
CA ASP A 813 19.49 17.09 6.19
C ASP A 813 18.81 17.55 7.48
N ASP A 814 17.71 16.91 7.83
CA ASP A 814 16.92 17.21 9.02
C ASP A 814 17.25 16.25 10.19
N LEU A 815 18.22 15.35 10.04
CA LEU A 815 18.53 14.28 11.01
C LEU A 815 19.91 14.49 11.65
N ASP A 816 20.03 14.13 12.93
CA ASP A 816 21.36 14.05 13.56
C ASP A 816 22.07 12.73 13.20
N CYS A 817 23.40 12.71 13.36
CA CYS A 817 24.23 11.57 13.02
C CYS A 817 23.93 10.32 13.88
N ALA A 818 23.46 10.49 15.11
CA ALA A 818 23.17 9.38 16.00
C ALA A 818 21.90 8.65 15.54
N MET A 819 20.82 9.40 15.28
CA MET A 819 19.55 8.90 14.75
C MET A 819 19.70 8.23 13.37
N LEU A 820 20.57 8.80 12.51
CA LEU A 820 20.91 8.18 11.23
C LEU A 820 21.49 6.77 11.42
N ALA A 821 22.43 6.62 12.36
CA ALA A 821 23.10 5.35 12.62
C ALA A 821 22.21 4.34 13.37
N SER A 822 21.49 4.76 14.40
CA SER A 822 20.74 3.86 15.29
C SER A 822 19.38 3.44 14.74
N THR A 823 18.76 4.23 13.87
CA THR A 823 17.35 4.03 13.48
C THR A 823 17.16 3.99 11.96
N VAL A 824 17.73 4.94 11.22
CA VAL A 824 17.48 5.04 9.78
C VAL A 824 18.20 3.97 8.97
N ILE A 825 19.49 3.73 9.25
CA ILE A 825 20.28 2.70 8.54
C ILE A 825 19.69 1.29 8.74
N PRO A 826 19.36 0.84 9.98
CA PRO A 826 18.65 -0.42 10.17
C PRO A 826 17.31 -0.47 9.42
N GLY A 827 16.55 0.63 9.44
CA GLY A 827 15.29 0.76 8.69
C GLY A 827 15.48 0.57 7.18
N ILE A 828 16.52 1.17 6.59
CA ILE A 828 16.87 1.00 5.16
C ILE A 828 17.23 -0.47 4.86
N SER A 829 18.05 -1.08 5.70
CA SER A 829 18.51 -2.47 5.55
C SER A 829 17.36 -3.47 5.54
N GLN A 830 16.39 -3.30 6.45
CA GLN A 830 15.19 -4.14 6.49
C GLN A 830 14.26 -3.85 5.31
N ASN A 831 14.08 -2.57 4.96
CA ASN A 831 13.10 -2.16 3.98
C ASN A 831 13.50 -2.50 2.53
N LYS A 832 14.79 -2.44 2.19
CA LYS A 832 15.30 -2.84 0.85
C LYS A 832 15.11 -4.33 0.54
N ARG A 833 14.89 -5.17 1.55
CA ARG A 833 14.53 -6.59 1.38
C ARG A 833 13.08 -6.77 0.89
N ARG A 834 12.21 -5.77 1.09
CA ARG A 834 10.78 -5.83 0.76
C ARG A 834 10.40 -4.98 -0.46
N ARG A 835 11.02 -3.82 -0.64
CA ARG A 835 10.71 -2.87 -1.72
C ARG A 835 11.94 -2.18 -2.26
N GLN A 836 11.79 -1.47 -3.37
CA GLN A 836 12.86 -0.67 -3.95
C GLN A 836 13.04 0.66 -3.20
N LEU A 837 14.30 1.03 -2.96
CA LEU A 837 14.73 2.31 -2.40
C LEU A 837 15.59 3.07 -3.41
N VAL A 838 15.30 4.35 -3.62
CA VAL A 838 16.15 5.28 -4.37
C VAL A 838 16.42 6.50 -3.49
N ILE A 839 17.63 6.61 -2.95
CA ILE A 839 17.97 7.71 -2.03
C ILE A 839 19.00 8.60 -2.69
N VAL A 840 18.65 9.87 -2.87
CA VAL A 840 19.64 10.92 -3.14
C VAL A 840 20.25 11.33 -1.80
N THR A 841 21.57 11.24 -1.67
CA THR A 841 22.24 11.56 -0.42
C THR A 841 23.64 12.11 -0.65
N HIS A 842 24.15 12.83 0.34
CA HIS A 842 25.55 13.20 0.48
C HIS A 842 26.20 12.61 1.74
N SER A 843 25.48 11.73 2.46
CA SER A 843 25.93 11.07 3.69
C SER A 843 26.54 9.69 3.40
N ALA A 844 27.85 9.54 3.66
CA ALA A 844 28.56 8.28 3.45
C ALA A 844 27.94 7.11 4.24
N PRO A 845 27.50 7.27 5.50
CA PRO A 845 26.80 6.22 6.24
C PRO A 845 25.56 5.66 5.52
N LEU A 846 24.73 6.51 4.90
CA LEU A 846 23.53 6.03 4.18
C LEU A 846 23.87 5.20 2.94
N VAL A 847 25.05 5.39 2.37
CA VAL A 847 25.51 4.67 1.18
C VAL A 847 26.27 3.40 1.55
N VAL A 848 27.24 3.51 2.45
CA VAL A 848 28.16 2.45 2.84
C VAL A 848 27.50 1.52 3.86
N ASN A 849 27.03 2.06 4.99
CA ASN A 849 26.41 1.25 6.05
C ASN A 849 24.94 0.91 5.73
N GLY A 850 24.27 1.72 4.91
CA GLY A 850 22.99 1.34 4.29
C GLY A 850 23.15 0.26 3.21
N ASP A 851 24.39 -0.03 2.80
CA ASP A 851 24.77 -1.09 1.87
C ASP A 851 23.99 -0.99 0.55
N ALA A 852 24.19 0.14 -0.15
CA ALA A 852 23.57 0.40 -1.44
C ALA A 852 24.06 -0.61 -2.49
N GLU A 853 23.13 -1.35 -3.11
CA GLU A 853 23.49 -2.27 -4.19
C GLU A 853 24.00 -1.53 -5.43
N GLN A 854 23.48 -0.34 -5.71
CA GLN A 854 23.90 0.50 -6.82
C GLN A 854 24.21 1.92 -6.34
N ILE A 855 25.39 2.43 -6.68
CA ILE A 855 25.82 3.80 -6.39
C ILE A 855 25.97 4.54 -7.71
N VAL A 856 25.24 5.64 -7.88
CA VAL A 856 25.30 6.50 -9.06
C VAL A 856 25.89 7.85 -8.67
N GLY A 857 27.12 8.11 -9.11
CA GLY A 857 27.82 9.38 -8.91
C GLY A 857 27.50 10.38 -10.00
N MET A 858 26.76 11.44 -9.65
CA MET A 858 26.45 12.56 -10.54
C MET A 858 27.53 13.63 -10.50
N LYS A 859 27.85 14.23 -11.66
CA LYS A 859 28.74 15.40 -11.76
C LYS A 859 28.18 16.44 -12.73
N GLN A 860 28.62 17.68 -12.53
CA GLN A 860 28.44 18.74 -13.50
C GLN A 860 29.70 18.89 -14.36
N VAL A 861 29.56 18.75 -15.68
CA VAL A 861 30.63 18.89 -16.67
C VAL A 861 30.18 19.90 -17.73
N LYS A 862 30.92 21.01 -17.88
CA LYS A 862 30.60 22.07 -18.87
C LYS A 862 29.12 22.52 -18.82
N MET A 863 28.60 22.81 -17.62
CA MET A 863 27.20 23.17 -17.36
C MET A 863 26.16 22.07 -17.63
N ARG A 864 26.58 20.85 -18.02
CA ARG A 864 25.72 19.68 -18.17
C ARG A 864 25.80 18.78 -16.94
N LEU A 865 24.69 18.15 -16.60
CA LEU A 865 24.53 17.19 -15.52
C LEU A 865 24.61 15.78 -16.12
N VAL A 866 25.60 14.99 -15.70
CA VAL A 866 25.82 13.65 -16.25
C VAL A 866 26.08 12.62 -15.15
N PRO A 867 25.63 11.36 -15.34
CA PRO A 867 26.12 10.24 -14.54
C PRO A 867 27.60 10.03 -14.86
N ASN A 868 28.46 10.21 -13.87
CA ASN A 868 29.91 10.09 -14.02
C ASN A 868 30.41 8.68 -13.71
N ILE A 869 29.79 8.01 -12.74
CA ILE A 869 30.15 6.66 -12.33
C ILE A 869 28.90 5.93 -11.83
N ALA A 870 28.84 4.62 -12.09
CA ALA A 870 27.75 3.76 -11.65
C ALA A 870 28.31 2.37 -11.35
N GLY A 871 27.97 1.79 -10.20
CA GLY A 871 28.44 0.46 -9.80
C GLY A 871 28.18 0.17 -8.33
N GLY A 872 28.58 -1.01 -7.86
CA GLY A 872 28.46 -1.37 -6.44
C GLY A 872 29.62 -0.84 -5.62
N ILE A 873 29.48 -0.80 -4.29
CA ILE A 873 30.56 -0.36 -3.38
C ILE A 873 31.82 -1.24 -3.48
N GLN A 874 31.74 -2.41 -4.11
CA GLN A 874 32.86 -3.34 -4.29
C GLN A 874 33.83 -2.86 -5.38
N ASP A 875 33.33 -2.12 -6.37
CA ASP A 875 34.09 -1.59 -7.49
C ASP A 875 35.09 -0.53 -7.01
N GLN A 876 36.38 -0.70 -7.34
CA GLN A 876 37.43 0.18 -6.82
C GLN A 876 37.23 1.64 -7.24
N ALA A 877 36.79 1.88 -8.49
CA ALA A 877 36.51 3.23 -8.97
C ALA A 877 35.36 3.89 -8.19
N VAL A 878 34.36 3.13 -7.76
CA VAL A 878 33.24 3.61 -6.94
C VAL A 878 33.72 3.92 -5.52
N LYS A 879 34.53 3.04 -4.91
CA LYS A 879 35.15 3.29 -3.59
C LYS A 879 35.95 4.58 -3.58
N ASP A 880 36.78 4.78 -4.60
CA ASP A 880 37.61 5.98 -4.72
C ASP A 880 36.74 7.23 -4.86
N PHE A 881 35.69 7.17 -5.71
CA PHE A 881 34.74 8.27 -5.86
C PHE A 881 34.00 8.61 -4.55
N VAL A 882 33.48 7.61 -3.83
CA VAL A 882 32.79 7.79 -2.55
C VAL A 882 33.74 8.40 -1.52
N CYS A 883 34.97 7.87 -1.40
CA CYS A 883 35.97 8.36 -0.48
C CYS A 883 36.37 9.82 -0.79
N ASP A 884 36.58 10.15 -2.06
CA ASP A 884 36.97 11.50 -2.47
C ASP A 884 35.84 12.51 -2.30
N GLN A 885 34.61 12.16 -2.67
CA GLN A 885 33.49 13.10 -2.66
C GLN A 885 32.83 13.26 -1.28
N MET A 886 32.71 12.17 -0.53
CA MET A 886 31.94 12.16 0.73
C MET A 886 32.83 12.22 1.96
N GLU A 887 34.09 11.77 1.86
CA GLU A 887 35.03 11.70 2.98
C GLU A 887 36.24 12.63 2.86
N GLY A 888 36.28 13.46 1.81
CA GLY A 888 37.39 14.39 1.56
C GLY A 888 38.69 13.69 1.17
N GLY A 889 38.61 12.45 0.70
CA GLY A 889 39.72 11.63 0.25
C GLY A 889 40.35 10.75 1.33
N LYS A 890 41.07 9.73 0.87
CA LYS A 890 41.65 8.66 1.71
C LYS A 890 42.56 9.18 2.83
N THR A 891 43.33 10.25 2.56
CA THR A 891 44.23 10.86 3.54
C THR A 891 43.46 11.56 4.66
N ALA A 892 42.40 12.30 4.32
CA ALA A 892 41.55 12.99 5.30
C ALA A 892 40.81 11.97 6.18
N PHE A 893 40.21 10.95 5.54
CA PHE A 893 39.53 9.85 6.25
C PHE A 893 40.46 9.16 7.26
N ARG A 894 41.64 8.71 6.82
CA ARG A 894 42.64 8.05 7.69
C ARG A 894 43.12 8.95 8.81
N SER A 895 43.40 10.23 8.51
CA SER A 895 43.82 11.18 9.55
C SER A 895 42.73 11.40 10.59
N ARG A 896 41.46 11.43 10.18
CA ARG A 896 40.31 11.60 11.09
C ARG A 896 40.12 10.35 11.94
N PHE A 897 40.12 9.17 11.32
CA PHE A 897 40.03 7.88 12.01
C PHE A 897 41.12 7.75 13.08
N LYS A 898 42.39 8.00 12.71
CA LYS A 898 43.53 7.97 13.64
C LYS A 898 43.42 8.96 14.79
N ARG A 899 42.80 10.13 14.59
CA ARG A 899 42.63 11.14 15.65
C ARG A 899 41.46 10.84 16.59
N ILE A 900 40.39 10.22 16.09
CA ILE A 900 39.17 9.95 16.86
C ILE A 900 39.30 8.62 17.62
N ILE A 901 39.74 7.56 16.95
CA ILE A 901 39.78 6.20 17.51
C ILE A 901 41.18 5.83 18.04
N GLY A 902 42.23 6.35 17.39
CA GLY A 902 43.64 6.06 17.72
C GLY A 902 44.33 5.21 16.68
#